data_AF-B0JN19-F1
#
_entry.id   AF-B0JN19-F1
#
_cell.length_a   1.000
_cell.length_b   1.000
_cell.length_c   1.000
_cell.angle_alpha   90.00
_cell.angle_beta   90.00
_cell.angle_gamma   90.00
#
_symmetry.space_group_name_H-M   'P 1'
#
loop_
_entity.id
_entity.type
_entity.pdbx_description
1 polymer ?
#
loop_
_entity_poly.entity_id
_entity_poly.type
_entity_poly.pdbx_seq_one_letter_code
_entity_poly.pdbx_strand_id
1 'polypeptide(L)'
;MLKPFPLLLSLLLLPVVPVKALSPFSAPAIVAEDSPNAQIERSIRQVTVKITSEINRGSGIIIGKKGSIYLVLTNAHVIRGAKTLQIQTHDGQTRTASIVPNSLLKDKDLALVEFSDTRNYPIAKISAIPLEAGLDITVTGYSAETGQYTTDNGKIEQTSDRPLREGYSVGYSGDIVQGMSGGGIFFEDELIGLNGRSAHPILSNYIYEDGTKPTDAEIQQMRAVNWGIPINTLLTYIRPEILSAYNLPLPQVNPDIETTAYTGYIAELETKAKGFTVRIDSSSKANGSGVIIAKKGNIYTVLTAAHVLCEKIAEEKTCVNFTYTVVTRDGKTRNIEKSTIIRQEGVDLAVFQFESQDNYPVAEIANYNPNSGDFVFAAGFPKIGNNPSKWLFSGGIIGGKEQGLLQTRQSDLSTQQSGTLQSVASLTGGYELVYTSITFGGMSGGAVLDSQGRVIGIHGRSEGAGGGKIQLGFSLGIPISTFMGLQERLKVKPQLLTTAQPQVSQQQKLEIIQAIDSIIVPNTNATADIWIERGGQLWRLARHEEAIKAFDEAIKQNDPKNVYLAWYGKGLALGALDKDQPAIEALQQAINTLPKGEDLKNFHSSILQRQSGVYRSLGDFSTSAGREREARENYEQALTVINQAISLLPNNPNYYNEKWAVLDKLKRYDEGLAAITQAIDLAPRAAWYSNRGNLYIDLQKYELALSDWNKAIELNPNFADAYNNRGNLYKNLQKYELALSDYSKAIDINPKFAEAYVNRGNLYKNLQKYELALSDYTKAIDINPNYAMAYNNRGNLYSDLQKYDLALSDYSKAIDINPNYAMAYNNRGVLYSDLQKYDLALSDYTKAIDINPNYAEAYVNRGVLYSDLQKYDLALSDYSKAIDINPNYAEAYVNRGNLYKNLQKYELALSDYSKAIDINPNYAEAYVNRGNLYKNLQKYELALSDYSKAIDINPNDAKVYYNRGNLYYNQQKYDLALSDYSKAIEINPNYAKAYYNRGNLYKNLQKYELALSDYSKAIDINPKFAEAYYNRGLLYYNQQKYDLALSDFSKAIDINPNDAGAYNNRGNLYSDLQKYELALSDYSKAIDINPNYANAYYNRGLLYYNQQKYDLALSDFSKAIDINPNDAGAYVSRSILYAILGQPEKVKIDLQQAAILFLQQNNMAAYEKVMQILQQLGG
;
A
#
# COMPACT_ATOMS: atom_id res chain seq x y z
N MET A 1 14.13 101.48 7.84
CA MET A 1 15.45 100.85 7.67
C MET A 1 15.34 99.39 8.09
N LEU A 2 15.63 98.49 7.14
CA LEU A 2 16.00 97.05 7.21
C LEU A 2 15.63 96.17 8.44
N LYS A 3 14.76 95.14 8.18
CA LYS A 3 14.67 93.72 8.64
C LYS A 3 14.75 93.35 10.15
N PRO A 4 14.33 92.12 10.61
CA PRO A 4 13.64 90.99 9.93
C PRO A 4 12.42 90.33 10.69
N PHE A 5 11.60 89.52 9.98
CA PHE A 5 10.60 88.47 10.42
C PHE A 5 9.52 88.85 11.48
N PRO A 6 8.46 88.04 11.77
CA PRO A 6 7.68 87.04 11.01
C PRO A 6 6.13 87.35 11.02
N LEU A 7 5.30 86.42 10.53
CA LEU A 7 3.81 86.31 10.59
C LEU A 7 2.95 87.34 9.79
N LEU A 8 1.97 86.83 9.02
CA LEU A 8 0.50 86.95 9.24
C LEU A 8 -0.31 86.59 7.97
N LEU A 9 -1.45 85.90 8.17
CA LEU A 9 -2.80 86.08 7.54
C LEU A 9 -2.96 86.07 6.00
N SER A 10 -4.03 85.57 5.37
CA SER A 10 -5.47 85.66 5.69
C SER A 10 -6.36 84.98 4.62
N LEU A 11 -7.52 84.49 5.10
CA LEU A 11 -8.91 84.60 4.58
C LEU A 11 -9.45 83.98 3.26
N LEU A 12 -10.74 83.57 3.42
CA LEU A 12 -11.91 83.52 2.48
C LEU A 12 -12.06 82.22 1.64
N LEU A 13 -13.21 81.52 1.57
CA LEU A 13 -14.65 81.81 1.76
C LEU A 13 -15.48 80.56 2.15
N LEU A 14 -16.59 80.78 2.87
CA LEU A 14 -17.72 79.86 3.13
C LEU A 14 -18.71 79.79 1.94
N PRO A 15 -19.70 78.87 1.96
CA PRO A 15 -21.08 79.36 2.11
C PRO A 15 -22.00 78.53 3.04
N VAL A 16 -22.60 79.27 3.98
CA VAL A 16 -24.04 79.41 4.32
C VAL A 16 -24.97 78.17 4.35
N VAL A 17 -25.50 77.93 5.55
CA VAL A 17 -26.71 77.16 5.91
C VAL A 17 -27.98 78.01 5.68
N PRO A 18 -29.15 77.42 5.39
CA PRO A 18 -30.41 78.00 5.83
C PRO A 18 -31.09 77.15 6.91
N VAL A 19 -31.29 77.80 8.04
CA VAL A 19 -32.14 77.44 9.17
C VAL A 19 -33.60 77.36 8.72
N LYS A 20 -34.38 76.41 9.27
CA LYS A 20 -35.83 76.56 9.38
C LYS A 20 -36.35 76.13 10.75
N ALA A 21 -37.34 76.89 11.19
CA ALA A 21 -37.75 77.15 12.55
C ALA A 21 -38.60 76.05 13.21
N LEU A 22 -38.62 76.15 14.53
CA LEU A 22 -39.50 75.51 15.51
C LEU A 22 -40.99 75.55 15.14
N SER A 23 -41.70 74.48 15.51
CA SER A 23 -43.13 74.49 15.81
C SER A 23 -43.40 73.65 17.07
N PRO A 24 -44.50 73.91 17.81
CA PRO A 24 -44.56 73.72 19.26
C PRO A 24 -45.29 72.45 19.70
N PHE A 25 -44.96 72.00 20.91
CA PHE A 25 -45.74 71.16 21.83
C PHE A 25 -46.52 69.95 21.27
N SER A 26 -45.98 68.76 21.52
CA SER A 26 -46.78 67.63 21.99
C SER A 26 -46.32 67.28 23.41
N ALA A 27 -47.25 67.24 24.36
CA ALA A 27 -47.03 66.82 25.74
C ALA A 27 -46.34 65.43 25.81
N PRO A 28 -45.59 65.13 26.88
CA PRO A 28 -44.88 63.86 27.00
C PRO A 28 -45.91 62.73 27.00
N ALA A 29 -45.75 61.78 26.07
CA ALA A 29 -46.30 60.45 26.30
C ALA A 29 -45.67 59.95 27.59
N ILE A 30 -46.52 59.67 28.57
CA ILE A 30 -46.17 58.98 29.80
C ILE A 30 -45.61 57.63 29.36
N VAL A 31 -44.28 57.53 29.25
CA VAL A 31 -43.61 56.24 29.19
C VAL A 31 -43.87 55.64 30.56
N ALA A 32 -44.61 54.54 30.60
CA ALA A 32 -44.79 53.76 31.80
C ALA A 32 -43.40 53.52 32.42
N GLU A 33 -43.18 54.03 33.64
CA GLU A 33 -41.91 53.89 34.38
C GLU A 33 -41.51 52.42 34.64
N ASP A 34 -42.34 51.45 34.24
CA ASP A 34 -42.15 50.00 34.38
C ASP A 34 -42.05 49.24 33.02
N SER A 35 -41.69 49.89 31.90
CA SER A 35 -41.42 49.14 30.66
C SER A 35 -40.11 48.33 30.77
N PRO A 36 -40.02 47.11 30.20
CA PRO A 36 -38.80 46.29 30.25
C PRO A 36 -37.54 47.02 29.77
N ASN A 37 -37.67 47.84 28.72
CA ASN A 37 -36.54 48.63 28.18
C ASN A 37 -36.09 49.73 29.15
N ALA A 38 -37.00 50.36 29.89
CA ALA A 38 -36.64 51.35 30.92
C ALA A 38 -35.95 50.70 32.13
N GLN A 39 -36.32 49.47 32.47
CA GLN A 39 -35.68 48.69 33.53
C GLN A 39 -34.26 48.25 33.14
N ILE A 40 -34.06 47.83 31.88
CA ILE A 40 -32.74 47.50 31.32
C ILE A 40 -31.84 48.74 31.33
N GLU A 41 -32.31 49.88 30.78
CA GLU A 41 -31.53 51.12 30.73
C GLU A 41 -31.12 51.60 32.14
N ARG A 42 -32.03 51.50 33.12
CA ARG A 42 -31.74 51.82 34.52
C ARG A 42 -30.65 50.92 35.10
N SER A 43 -30.69 49.63 34.79
CA SER A 43 -29.74 48.64 35.30
C SER A 43 -28.34 48.85 34.73
N ILE A 44 -28.22 49.03 33.41
CA ILE A 44 -26.93 49.29 32.76
C ILE A 44 -26.36 50.68 33.15
N ARG A 45 -27.20 51.69 33.38
CA ARG A 45 -26.77 53.01 33.88
C ARG A 45 -26.17 52.95 35.28
N GLN A 46 -26.68 52.08 36.15
CA GLN A 46 -26.22 51.99 37.54
C GLN A 46 -24.82 51.39 37.68
N VAL A 47 -24.40 50.57 36.71
CA VAL A 47 -23.07 49.92 36.67
C VAL A 47 -22.03 50.72 35.88
N THR A 48 -22.46 51.64 35.01
CA THR A 48 -21.57 52.54 34.27
C THR A 48 -21.09 53.70 35.13
N VAL A 49 -19.79 53.98 35.10
CA VAL A 49 -19.14 55.06 35.82
C VAL A 49 -18.42 56.00 34.88
N LYS A 50 -18.29 57.26 35.31
CA LYS A 50 -17.51 58.27 34.60
C LYS A 50 -16.10 58.33 35.18
N ILE A 51 -15.10 58.21 34.32
CA ILE A 51 -13.69 58.29 34.68
C ILE A 51 -13.15 59.66 34.25
N THR A 52 -12.59 60.40 35.20
CA THR A 52 -11.95 61.70 34.96
C THR A 52 -10.51 61.66 35.44
N SER A 53 -9.59 62.10 34.58
CA SER A 53 -8.18 62.32 34.90
C SER A 53 -7.76 63.72 34.49
N GLU A 54 -6.53 64.12 34.80
CA GLU A 54 -6.00 65.42 34.39
C GLU A 54 -5.70 65.52 32.88
N ILE A 55 -5.67 64.40 32.15
CA ILE A 55 -5.33 64.36 30.71
C ILE A 55 -6.46 63.85 29.81
N ASN A 56 -7.38 63.03 30.35
CA ASN A 56 -8.43 62.35 29.59
C ASN A 56 -9.72 62.19 30.41
N ARG A 57 -10.84 62.08 29.69
CA ARG A 57 -12.15 61.70 30.23
C ARG A 57 -12.64 60.46 29.48
N GLY A 58 -13.21 59.52 30.21
CA GLY A 58 -13.74 58.29 29.65
C GLY A 58 -14.81 57.68 30.55
N SER A 59 -15.15 56.45 30.24
CA SER A 59 -16.17 55.67 30.95
C SER A 59 -15.56 54.37 31.46
N GLY A 60 -16.25 53.72 32.40
CA GLY A 60 -15.90 52.41 32.91
C GLY A 60 -17.13 51.65 33.39
N ILE A 61 -17.00 50.35 33.60
CA ILE A 61 -18.08 49.50 34.13
C ILE A 61 -17.64 48.87 35.44
N ILE A 62 -18.47 48.94 36.48
CA ILE A 62 -18.26 48.22 37.74
C ILE A 62 -18.50 46.72 37.49
N ILE A 63 -17.43 45.92 37.56
CA ILE A 63 -17.49 44.48 37.25
C ILE A 63 -17.31 43.58 38.47
N GLY A 64 -16.85 44.12 39.61
CA GLY A 64 -16.66 43.32 40.82
C GLY A 64 -16.54 44.16 42.08
N LYS A 65 -16.68 43.50 43.25
CA LYS A 65 -16.51 44.12 44.56
C LYS A 65 -15.83 43.16 45.54
N LYS A 66 -14.88 43.69 46.32
CA LYS A 66 -14.20 43.00 47.43
C LYS A 66 -14.21 43.87 48.67
N GLY A 67 -15.01 43.53 49.67
CA GLY A 67 -15.19 44.38 50.85
C GLY A 67 -15.77 45.74 50.47
N SER A 68 -15.05 46.83 50.77
CA SER A 68 -15.43 48.20 50.35
C SER A 68 -14.78 48.63 49.02
N ILE A 69 -14.01 47.77 48.36
CA ILE A 69 -13.29 48.09 47.13
C ILE A 69 -14.10 47.60 45.93
N TYR A 70 -14.38 48.50 44.99
CA TYR A 70 -15.03 48.23 43.71
C TYR A 70 -14.00 48.18 42.60
N LEU A 71 -14.15 47.19 41.72
CA LEU A 71 -13.34 47.00 40.54
C LEU A 71 -14.09 47.51 39.31
N VAL A 72 -13.45 48.43 38.59
CA VAL A 72 -13.97 49.05 37.37
C VAL A 72 -13.09 48.68 36.20
N LEU A 73 -13.74 48.26 35.12
CA LEU A 73 -13.12 47.92 33.85
C LEU A 73 -13.24 49.11 32.89
N THR A 74 -12.14 49.46 32.21
CA THR A 74 -12.09 50.54 31.21
C THR A 74 -10.98 50.27 30.18
N ASN A 75 -10.86 51.08 29.13
CA ASN A 75 -9.73 50.96 28.20
C ASN A 75 -8.44 51.54 28.79
N ALA A 76 -7.29 50.98 28.38
CA ALA A 76 -5.99 51.47 28.83
C ALA A 76 -5.76 52.93 28.43
N HIS A 77 -6.14 53.33 27.21
CA HIS A 77 -5.94 54.70 26.73
C HIS A 77 -6.72 55.75 27.54
N VAL A 78 -7.81 55.39 28.21
CA VAL A 78 -8.59 56.29 29.09
C VAL A 78 -7.75 56.75 30.28
N ILE A 79 -6.85 55.88 30.77
CA ILE A 79 -6.05 56.11 31.98
C ILE A 79 -4.54 56.27 31.71
N ARG A 80 -4.09 56.01 30.48
CA ARG A 80 -2.67 55.94 30.12
C ARG A 80 -1.99 57.29 30.33
N GLY A 81 -1.02 57.34 31.24
CA GLY A 81 -0.26 58.55 31.57
C GLY A 81 -0.88 59.41 32.68
N ALA A 82 -2.03 59.03 33.22
CA ALA A 82 -2.69 59.76 34.30
C ALA A 82 -1.97 59.55 35.64
N LYS A 83 -1.75 60.64 36.37
CA LYS A 83 -1.23 60.67 37.75
C LYS A 83 -2.35 60.60 38.77
N THR A 84 -3.54 61.14 38.44
CA THR A 84 -4.71 61.16 39.31
C THR A 84 -5.94 60.65 38.57
N LEU A 85 -6.70 59.75 39.19
CA LEU A 85 -7.93 59.21 38.63
C LEU A 85 -9.09 59.45 39.59
N GLN A 86 -10.22 59.90 39.05
CA GLN A 86 -11.46 60.04 39.77
C GLN A 86 -12.56 59.24 39.06
N ILE A 87 -13.35 58.52 39.85
CA ILE A 87 -14.52 57.77 39.39
C ILE A 87 -15.76 58.45 39.97
N GLN A 88 -16.67 58.87 39.10
CA GLN A 88 -18.00 59.34 39.48
C GLN A 88 -19.02 58.24 39.18
N THR A 89 -19.74 57.82 40.21
CA THR A 89 -20.78 56.77 40.14
C THR A 89 -22.14 57.35 39.73
N HIS A 90 -23.11 56.49 39.41
CA HIS A 90 -24.42 56.89 38.87
C HIS A 90 -25.24 57.83 39.79
N ASP A 91 -24.99 57.80 41.11
CA ASP A 91 -25.63 58.69 42.09
C ASP A 91 -24.93 60.07 42.20
N GLY A 92 -23.99 60.35 41.31
CA GLY A 92 -23.27 61.62 41.19
C GLY A 92 -22.02 61.72 42.04
N GLN A 93 -21.66 60.67 42.79
CA GLN A 93 -20.60 60.76 43.80
C GLN A 93 -19.23 60.35 43.27
N THR A 94 -18.25 61.20 43.57
CA THR A 94 -16.88 61.07 43.07
C THR A 94 -15.93 60.50 44.13
N ARG A 95 -15.05 59.58 43.71
CA ARG A 95 -14.03 58.93 44.53
C ARG A 95 -12.69 58.93 43.81
N THR A 96 -11.60 59.07 44.56
CA THR A 96 -10.26 58.82 44.01
C THR A 96 -10.11 57.33 43.70
N ALA A 97 -9.55 57.01 42.54
CA ALA A 97 -9.31 55.66 42.08
C ALA A 97 -7.82 55.40 41.85
N SER A 98 -7.41 54.15 41.97
CA SER A 98 -6.06 53.68 41.67
C SER A 98 -6.07 52.64 40.56
N ILE A 99 -5.03 52.64 39.74
CA ILE A 99 -4.83 51.59 38.71
C ILE A 99 -4.38 50.32 39.42
N VAL A 100 -5.00 49.19 39.10
CA VAL A 100 -4.60 47.88 39.65
C VAL A 100 -3.28 47.46 39.01
N PRO A 101 -2.15 47.39 39.76
CA PRO A 101 -0.83 47.14 39.17
C PRO A 101 -0.70 45.73 38.57
N ASN A 102 0.07 45.60 37.48
CA ASN A 102 0.39 44.31 36.84
C ASN A 102 -0.82 43.44 36.45
N SER A 103 -2.00 44.05 36.30
CA SER A 103 -3.27 43.33 36.16
C SER A 103 -3.52 42.74 34.76
N LEU A 104 -2.81 43.20 33.72
CA LEU A 104 -3.04 42.87 32.29
C LEU A 104 -1.74 42.77 31.47
N LEU A 105 -1.80 42.14 30.29
CA LEU A 105 -0.70 42.07 29.29
C LEU A 105 -0.37 43.47 28.71
N LYS A 106 0.93 43.78 28.51
CA LYS A 106 1.45 45.14 28.22
C LYS A 106 0.98 45.77 26.89
N ASP A 107 0.38 45.01 25.99
CA ASP A 107 0.04 45.40 24.62
C ASP A 107 -1.47 45.48 24.33
N LYS A 108 -2.33 45.31 25.34
CA LYS A 108 -3.80 45.40 25.20
C LYS A 108 -4.34 46.79 25.59
N ASP A 109 -5.40 47.24 24.93
CA ASP A 109 -6.07 48.52 25.24
C ASP A 109 -7.14 48.36 26.35
N LEU A 110 -6.73 47.75 27.47
CA LEU A 110 -7.58 47.45 28.62
C LEU A 110 -6.89 47.86 29.93
N ALA A 111 -7.68 48.32 30.89
CA ALA A 111 -7.24 48.68 32.23
C ALA A 111 -8.26 48.29 33.30
N LEU A 112 -7.72 47.91 34.46
CA LEU A 112 -8.47 47.73 35.69
C LEU A 112 -8.13 48.86 36.66
N VAL A 113 -9.17 49.49 37.18
CA VAL A 113 -9.06 50.53 38.20
C VAL A 113 -9.94 50.18 39.39
N GLU A 114 -9.53 50.57 40.59
CA GLU A 114 -10.27 50.30 41.81
C GLU A 114 -10.55 51.58 42.59
N PHE A 115 -11.69 51.64 43.27
CA PHE A 115 -12.03 52.71 44.21
C PHE A 115 -12.70 52.13 45.46
N SER A 116 -12.61 52.83 46.58
CA SER A 116 -13.21 52.40 47.84
C SER A 116 -14.43 53.25 48.21
N ASP A 117 -15.54 52.59 48.56
CA ASP A 117 -16.76 53.22 49.08
C ASP A 117 -17.53 52.22 49.96
N THR A 118 -18.21 52.71 50.99
CA THR A 118 -19.03 51.87 51.89
C THR A 118 -20.44 51.66 51.35
N ARG A 119 -20.89 52.47 50.40
CA ARG A 119 -22.20 52.34 49.73
C ARG A 119 -22.23 51.12 48.83
N ASN A 120 -23.44 50.60 48.56
CA ASN A 120 -23.63 49.42 47.72
C ASN A 120 -24.01 49.80 46.29
N TYR A 121 -23.07 49.68 45.35
CA TYR A 121 -23.33 49.88 43.92
C TYR A 121 -23.60 48.54 43.22
N PRO A 122 -24.52 48.49 42.24
CA PRO A 122 -24.70 47.31 41.39
C PRO A 122 -23.43 46.94 40.65
N ILE A 123 -23.30 45.65 40.34
CA ILE A 123 -22.20 45.07 39.57
C ILE A 123 -22.79 44.57 38.25
N ALA A 124 -22.11 44.83 37.14
CA ALA A 124 -22.56 44.38 35.83
C ALA A 124 -22.63 42.86 35.75
N LYS A 125 -23.74 42.33 35.22
CA LYS A 125 -23.88 40.92 34.88
C LYS A 125 -23.07 40.66 33.62
N ILE A 126 -22.15 39.69 33.65
CA ILE A 126 -21.30 39.37 32.50
C ILE A 126 -21.97 38.24 31.70
N SER A 127 -22.14 38.46 30.39
CA SER A 127 -22.78 37.46 29.53
C SER A 127 -21.89 36.25 29.26
N ALA A 128 -22.50 35.07 29.18
CA ALA A 128 -21.84 33.81 28.81
C ALA A 128 -22.14 33.38 27.36
N ILE A 129 -22.87 34.20 26.60
CA ILE A 129 -23.34 33.86 25.25
C ILE A 129 -22.21 34.09 24.23
N PRO A 130 -22.04 33.22 23.23
CA PRO A 130 -21.18 33.49 22.08
C PRO A 130 -21.61 34.76 21.34
N LEU A 131 -20.67 35.59 20.91
CA LEU A 131 -20.99 36.78 20.11
C LEU A 131 -21.26 36.36 18.66
N GLU A 132 -22.45 36.67 18.15
CA GLU A 132 -22.87 36.40 16.77
C GLU A 132 -23.29 37.69 16.07
N ALA A 133 -23.06 37.75 14.74
CA ALA A 133 -23.51 38.87 13.93
C ALA A 133 -25.05 38.94 13.88
N GLY A 134 -25.61 40.15 13.96
CA GLY A 134 -27.05 40.42 13.99
C GLY A 134 -27.63 40.61 15.39
N LEU A 135 -26.87 40.37 16.45
CA LEU A 135 -27.30 40.53 17.85
C LEU A 135 -27.62 42.00 18.16
N ASP A 136 -28.83 42.28 18.67
CA ASP A 136 -29.25 43.62 19.10
C ASP A 136 -28.54 44.03 20.40
N ILE A 137 -27.93 45.21 20.43
CA ILE A 137 -27.09 45.68 21.53
C ILE A 137 -27.44 47.10 21.96
N THR A 138 -27.08 47.44 23.19
CA THR A 138 -27.12 48.79 23.73
C THR A 138 -25.72 49.21 24.16
N VAL A 139 -25.23 50.34 23.66
CA VAL A 139 -23.92 50.90 24.01
C VAL A 139 -24.07 52.09 24.93
N THR A 140 -23.24 52.16 25.96
CA THR A 140 -23.39 53.13 27.05
C THR A 140 -22.06 53.74 27.45
N GLY A 141 -22.09 55.00 27.89
CA GLY A 141 -20.93 55.75 28.36
C GLY A 141 -21.26 57.19 28.70
N TYR A 142 -20.26 57.97 29.10
CA TYR A 142 -20.40 59.39 29.42
C TYR A 142 -19.77 60.25 28.34
N SER A 143 -20.50 61.24 27.83
CA SER A 143 -19.93 62.21 26.90
C SER A 143 -18.88 63.10 27.59
N ALA A 144 -17.72 63.26 26.96
CA ALA A 144 -16.66 64.14 27.44
C ALA A 144 -17.08 65.63 27.39
N GLU A 145 -17.93 65.99 26.42
CA GLU A 145 -18.41 67.35 26.15
C GLU A 145 -19.48 67.76 27.17
N THR A 146 -20.57 66.99 27.29
CA THR A 146 -21.70 67.34 28.17
C THR A 146 -21.51 66.82 29.59
N GLY A 147 -20.63 65.83 29.77
CA GLY A 147 -20.44 65.14 31.04
C GLY A 147 -21.62 64.26 31.45
N GLN A 148 -22.65 64.12 30.59
CA GLN A 148 -23.88 63.37 30.83
C GLN A 148 -23.71 61.91 30.41
N TYR A 149 -24.51 61.05 31.04
CA TYR A 149 -24.68 59.65 30.63
C TYR A 149 -25.42 59.59 29.29
N THR A 150 -24.91 58.82 28.36
CA THR A 150 -25.43 58.63 27.00
C THR A 150 -25.58 57.14 26.73
N THR A 151 -26.63 56.78 26.01
CA THR A 151 -26.87 55.42 25.53
C THR A 151 -27.36 55.47 24.09
N ASP A 152 -27.04 54.45 23.30
CA ASP A 152 -27.60 54.26 21.96
C ASP A 152 -27.78 52.76 21.65
N ASN A 153 -28.67 52.43 20.72
CA ASN A 153 -28.96 51.06 20.32
C ASN A 153 -28.34 50.75 18.95
N GLY A 154 -27.89 49.52 18.76
CA GLY A 154 -27.41 49.04 17.46
C GLY A 154 -27.29 47.53 17.41
N LYS A 155 -26.44 46.99 16.54
CA LYS A 155 -26.25 45.55 16.35
C LYS A 155 -24.78 45.16 16.25
N ILE A 156 -24.46 43.92 16.57
CA ILE A 156 -23.16 43.34 16.21
C ILE A 156 -23.14 43.12 14.69
N GLU A 157 -22.26 43.82 13.99
CA GLU A 157 -22.16 43.78 12.53
C GLU A 157 -21.08 42.79 12.06
N GLN A 158 -20.00 42.63 12.83
CA GLN A 158 -18.99 41.61 12.56
C GLN A 158 -18.34 41.08 13.84
N THR A 159 -17.92 39.82 13.79
CA THR A 159 -17.02 39.19 14.77
C THR A 159 -15.79 38.67 14.04
N SER A 160 -14.60 38.88 14.60
CA SER A 160 -13.34 38.41 14.01
C SER A 160 -12.71 37.32 14.86
N ASP A 161 -12.46 36.15 14.26
CA ASP A 161 -11.70 35.06 14.86
C ASP A 161 -10.20 35.38 14.99
N ARG A 162 -9.75 36.48 14.36
CA ARG A 162 -8.38 37.00 14.44
C ARG A 162 -8.43 38.38 15.14
N PRO A 163 -8.15 38.46 16.45
CA PRO A 163 -8.16 39.72 17.17
C PRO A 163 -7.05 40.66 16.67
N LEU A 164 -7.33 41.97 16.68
CA LEU A 164 -6.29 42.98 16.54
C LEU A 164 -5.40 42.98 17.77
N ARG A 165 -4.14 43.35 17.61
CA ARG A 165 -3.10 43.31 18.65
C ARG A 165 -3.53 43.97 19.97
N GLU A 166 -4.28 45.07 19.89
CA GLU A 166 -4.80 45.83 21.05
C GLU A 166 -6.04 45.18 21.72
N GLY A 167 -6.57 44.08 21.18
CA GLY A 167 -7.70 43.28 21.73
C GLY A 167 -9.03 43.39 20.94
N TYR A 168 -9.15 44.37 20.04
CA TYR A 168 -10.38 44.62 19.28
C TYR A 168 -10.74 43.44 18.35
N SER A 169 -11.96 42.93 18.48
CA SER A 169 -12.44 41.75 17.73
C SER A 169 -13.95 41.74 17.45
N VAL A 170 -14.71 42.71 17.96
CA VAL A 170 -16.15 42.86 17.66
C VAL A 170 -16.42 44.22 17.03
N GLY A 171 -17.05 44.20 15.86
CA GLY A 171 -17.53 45.37 15.13
C GLY A 171 -19.04 45.52 15.28
N TYR A 172 -19.53 46.73 15.55
CA TYR A 172 -20.93 46.99 15.86
C TYR A 172 -21.44 48.34 15.34
N SER A 173 -22.76 48.44 15.16
CA SER A 173 -23.50 49.67 14.89
C SER A 173 -24.03 50.31 16.19
N GLY A 174 -24.25 51.62 16.20
CA GLY A 174 -24.64 52.41 17.37
C GLY A 174 -23.65 53.54 17.64
N ASP A 175 -24.14 54.77 17.78
CA ASP A 175 -23.34 55.99 17.85
C ASP A 175 -22.59 56.11 19.18
N ILE A 176 -21.26 56.24 19.10
CA ILE A 176 -20.40 56.54 20.25
C ILE A 176 -19.76 57.92 20.10
N VAL A 177 -19.89 58.76 21.12
CA VAL A 177 -19.25 60.07 21.16
C VAL A 177 -17.98 60.05 22.00
N GLN A 178 -17.12 61.05 21.82
CA GLN A 178 -15.89 61.20 22.61
C GLN A 178 -16.22 61.18 24.11
N GLY A 179 -15.53 60.33 24.88
CA GLY A 179 -15.75 60.09 26.31
C GLY A 179 -16.49 58.78 26.62
N MET A 180 -17.20 58.18 25.66
CA MET A 180 -17.86 56.88 25.86
C MET A 180 -16.89 55.70 25.86
N SER A 181 -15.63 55.88 25.46
CA SER A 181 -14.59 54.86 25.50
C SER A 181 -14.44 54.27 26.90
N GLY A 182 -14.39 52.94 26.97
CA GLY A 182 -14.38 52.17 28.22
C GLY A 182 -15.76 51.94 28.82
N GLY A 183 -16.82 52.53 28.24
CA GLY A 183 -18.20 52.22 28.57
C GLY A 183 -18.64 50.87 27.98
N GLY A 184 -19.78 50.36 28.42
CA GLY A 184 -20.20 48.98 28.13
C GLY A 184 -20.97 48.82 26.83
N ILE A 185 -20.85 47.63 26.25
CA ILE A 185 -21.69 47.09 25.18
C ILE A 185 -22.52 45.99 25.85
N PHE A 186 -23.84 46.11 25.80
CA PHE A 186 -24.77 45.22 26.49
C PHE A 186 -25.69 44.50 25.52
N PHE A 187 -25.96 43.22 25.79
CA PHE A 187 -27.11 42.48 25.26
C PHE A 187 -28.12 42.36 26.40
N GLU A 188 -29.32 42.95 26.22
CA GLU A 188 -30.25 43.19 27.33
C GLU A 188 -29.55 43.94 28.49
N ASP A 189 -29.47 43.34 29.68
CA ASP A 189 -28.75 43.88 30.85
C ASP A 189 -27.38 43.23 31.09
N GLU A 190 -26.91 42.38 30.18
CA GLU A 190 -25.63 41.65 30.29
C GLU A 190 -24.50 42.31 29.51
N LEU A 191 -23.38 42.58 30.18
CA LEU A 191 -22.17 43.13 29.57
C LEU A 191 -21.52 42.09 28.65
N ILE A 192 -21.39 42.43 27.37
CA ILE A 192 -20.77 41.59 26.33
C ILE A 192 -19.44 42.18 25.80
N GLY A 193 -19.14 43.45 26.07
CA GLY A 193 -17.88 44.08 25.65
C GLY A 193 -17.74 45.53 26.11
N LEU A 194 -16.65 46.19 25.69
CA LEU A 194 -16.39 47.62 25.95
C LEU A 194 -16.26 48.42 24.65
N ASN A 195 -16.75 49.65 24.67
CA ASN A 195 -16.61 50.64 23.60
C ASN A 195 -15.15 51.03 23.39
N GLY A 196 -14.66 51.02 22.16
CA GLY A 196 -13.31 51.42 21.79
C GLY A 196 -13.06 52.94 21.72
N ARG A 197 -11.98 53.33 21.05
CA ARG A 197 -11.45 54.72 21.05
C ARG A 197 -12.33 55.78 20.37
N SER A 198 -13.08 55.46 19.31
CA SER A 198 -13.86 56.46 18.56
C SER A 198 -14.95 55.83 17.70
N ALA A 199 -15.95 56.64 17.33
CA ALA A 199 -16.84 56.30 16.22
C ALA A 199 -16.02 56.20 14.94
N HIS A 200 -16.05 55.04 14.29
CA HIS A 200 -15.22 54.64 13.14
C HIS A 200 -13.70 54.65 13.47
N PRO A 201 -13.03 53.50 13.60
CA PRO A 201 -11.66 53.43 14.11
C PRO A 201 -10.63 54.08 13.20
N ILE A 202 -10.00 55.17 13.67
CA ILE A 202 -8.66 55.59 13.23
C ILE A 202 -7.64 54.86 14.12
N LEU A 203 -7.57 53.54 14.03
CA LEU A 203 -6.43 52.79 14.57
C LEU A 203 -5.22 53.12 13.68
N SER A 204 -4.17 53.67 14.28
CA SER A 204 -2.99 54.14 13.55
C SER A 204 -2.19 53.00 12.88
N ASN A 205 -2.44 51.73 13.25
CA ASN A 205 -1.92 50.53 12.58
C ASN A 205 -2.83 49.31 12.81
N TYR A 206 -3.53 48.84 11.78
CA TYR A 206 -4.26 47.57 11.82
C TYR A 206 -3.27 46.39 11.76
N ILE A 207 -3.00 45.76 12.90
CA ILE A 207 -2.10 44.61 13.03
C ILE A 207 -2.81 43.54 13.87
N TYR A 208 -2.87 42.30 13.37
CA TYR A 208 -3.37 41.13 14.11
C TYR A 208 -2.38 40.68 15.19
N GLU A 209 -2.82 39.87 16.14
CA GLU A 209 -1.94 39.33 17.20
C GLU A 209 -0.74 38.52 16.68
N ASP A 210 -0.89 37.87 15.53
CA ASP A 210 0.18 37.13 14.84
C ASP A 210 1.21 38.04 14.12
N GLY A 211 1.03 39.36 14.18
CA GLY A 211 1.91 40.36 13.57
C GLY A 211 1.62 40.66 12.09
N THR A 212 0.67 39.96 11.47
CA THR A 212 0.24 40.25 10.10
C THR A 212 -0.68 41.47 10.03
N LYS A 213 -0.79 42.08 8.85
CA LYS A 213 -1.67 43.25 8.60
C LYS A 213 -2.88 42.81 7.77
N PRO A 214 -4.10 43.32 8.04
CA PRO A 214 -5.23 43.12 7.15
C PRO A 214 -4.98 43.79 5.79
N THR A 215 -5.63 43.27 4.77
CA THR A 215 -5.66 43.84 3.42
C THR A 215 -6.40 45.18 3.39
N ASP A 216 -6.16 46.00 2.37
CA ASP A 216 -6.83 47.30 2.24
C ASP A 216 -8.37 47.17 2.15
N ALA A 217 -8.87 46.07 1.57
CA ALA A 217 -10.29 45.76 1.51
C ALA A 217 -10.88 45.43 2.91
N GLU A 218 -10.16 44.61 3.70
CA GLU A 218 -10.55 44.33 5.08
C GLU A 218 -10.51 45.61 5.94
N ILE A 219 -9.48 46.46 5.77
CA ILE A 219 -9.40 47.75 6.46
C ILE A 219 -10.59 48.65 6.10
N GLN A 220 -11.03 48.66 4.84
CA GLN A 220 -12.19 49.45 4.42
C GLN A 220 -13.48 48.96 5.08
N GLN A 221 -13.67 47.64 5.21
CA GLN A 221 -14.80 47.06 5.95
C GLN A 221 -14.72 47.36 7.44
N MET A 222 -13.54 47.24 8.06
CA MET A 222 -13.32 47.54 9.47
C MET A 222 -13.64 49.02 9.81
N ARG A 223 -13.45 49.95 8.87
CA ARG A 223 -13.80 51.38 9.06
C ARG A 223 -15.30 51.68 9.03
N ALA A 224 -16.14 50.75 8.55
CA ALA A 224 -17.58 50.97 8.41
C ALA A 224 -18.34 50.86 9.75
N VAL A 225 -17.73 50.28 10.78
CA VAL A 225 -18.36 49.97 12.06
C VAL A 225 -17.52 50.45 13.25
N ASN A 226 -18.12 50.53 14.43
CA ASN A 226 -17.41 50.80 15.67
C ASN A 226 -16.76 49.52 16.19
N TRP A 227 -15.63 49.62 16.88
CA TRP A 227 -14.91 48.46 17.38
C TRP A 227 -14.83 48.43 18.88
N GLY A 228 -15.18 47.26 19.42
CA GLY A 228 -15.16 46.98 20.84
C GLY A 228 -14.23 45.82 21.18
N ILE A 229 -14.02 45.65 22.48
CA ILE A 229 -13.28 44.51 23.02
C ILE A 229 -14.28 43.56 23.71
N PRO A 230 -14.44 42.31 23.25
CA PRO A 230 -15.37 41.33 23.82
C PRO A 230 -15.05 40.93 25.26
N ILE A 231 -16.05 40.85 26.14
CA ILE A 231 -15.86 40.54 27.56
C ILE A 231 -15.20 39.17 27.79
N ASN A 232 -15.48 38.16 26.95
CA ASN A 232 -14.86 36.84 27.05
C ASN A 232 -13.36 36.89 26.72
N THR A 233 -12.97 37.67 25.72
CA THR A 233 -11.56 37.96 25.41
C THR A 233 -10.90 38.78 26.51
N LEU A 234 -11.65 39.65 27.20
CA LEU A 234 -11.14 40.44 28.32
C LEU A 234 -10.83 39.57 29.54
N LEU A 235 -11.70 38.62 29.88
CA LEU A 235 -11.53 37.72 31.03
C LEU A 235 -10.30 36.81 30.89
N THR A 236 -9.88 36.46 29.67
CA THR A 236 -8.64 35.67 29.44
C THR A 236 -7.35 36.47 29.70
N TYR A 237 -7.41 37.80 29.67
CA TYR A 237 -6.26 38.68 29.90
C TYR A 237 -6.10 39.14 31.34
N ILE A 238 -7.14 38.99 32.17
CA ILE A 238 -7.09 39.29 33.61
C ILE A 238 -6.44 38.10 34.32
N ARG A 239 -5.49 38.39 35.21
CA ARG A 239 -4.81 37.34 35.98
C ARG A 239 -5.80 36.54 36.86
N PRO A 240 -5.67 35.20 36.96
CA PRO A 240 -6.59 34.35 37.72
C PRO A 240 -6.79 34.75 39.19
N GLU A 241 -5.77 35.33 39.82
CA GLU A 241 -5.86 35.77 41.22
C GLU A 241 -6.85 36.94 41.39
N ILE A 242 -6.97 37.82 40.39
CA ILE A 242 -7.92 38.94 40.40
C ILE A 242 -9.33 38.44 40.11
N LEU A 243 -9.49 37.51 39.15
CA LEU A 243 -10.77 36.88 38.84
C LEU A 243 -11.37 36.21 40.09
N SER A 244 -10.53 35.45 40.81
CA SER A 244 -10.93 34.80 42.06
C SER A 244 -11.22 35.80 43.19
N ALA A 245 -10.40 36.85 43.34
CA ALA A 245 -10.55 37.82 44.41
C ALA A 245 -11.82 38.67 44.31
N TYR A 246 -12.36 38.86 43.11
CA TYR A 246 -13.57 39.64 42.82
C TYR A 246 -14.76 38.79 42.38
N ASN A 247 -14.63 37.46 42.43
CA ASN A 247 -15.68 36.50 42.08
C ASN A 247 -16.20 36.65 40.64
N LEU A 248 -15.31 37.02 39.72
CA LEU A 248 -15.60 37.16 38.29
C LEU A 248 -15.69 35.78 37.63
N PRO A 249 -16.44 35.61 36.52
CA PRO A 249 -16.44 34.38 35.75
C PRO A 249 -15.01 34.04 35.34
N LEU A 250 -14.56 32.85 35.69
CA LEU A 250 -13.28 32.35 35.18
C LEU A 250 -13.44 32.12 33.67
N PRO A 251 -12.50 32.55 32.82
CA PRO A 251 -12.48 32.07 31.44
C PRO A 251 -12.51 30.54 31.52
N GLN A 252 -13.31 29.91 30.66
CA GLN A 252 -13.48 28.46 30.56
C GLN A 252 -12.14 27.80 30.18
N VAL A 253 -11.14 27.83 31.04
CA VAL A 253 -9.99 26.92 31.00
C VAL A 253 -10.49 25.72 31.75
N ASN A 254 -11.21 24.85 31.05
CA ASN A 254 -11.64 23.60 31.63
C ASN A 254 -10.42 22.68 31.68
N PRO A 255 -9.81 22.41 32.86
CA PRO A 255 -8.79 21.38 32.95
C PRO A 255 -9.46 20.00 33.00
N ASP A 256 -10.79 19.94 33.11
CA ASP A 256 -11.55 18.73 33.00
C ASP A 256 -11.84 18.43 31.53
N ILE A 257 -11.70 17.16 31.16
CA ILE A 257 -12.18 16.63 29.89
C ILE A 257 -13.68 16.90 29.85
N GLU A 258 -14.07 17.95 29.16
CA GLU A 258 -15.46 18.31 28.95
C GLU A 258 -16.03 17.26 27.98
N THR A 259 -16.49 16.13 28.54
CA THR A 259 -17.25 15.16 27.75
C THR A 259 -18.59 15.80 27.46
N THR A 260 -18.78 16.27 26.23
CA THR A 260 -20.12 16.51 25.70
C THR A 260 -20.98 15.28 26.00
N ALA A 261 -22.20 15.48 26.50
CA ALA A 261 -23.07 14.35 26.79
C ALA A 261 -23.25 13.51 25.52
N TYR A 262 -22.88 12.24 25.57
CA TYR A 262 -23.08 11.34 24.43
C TYR A 262 -24.56 11.26 24.10
N THR A 263 -24.87 11.22 22.81
CA THR A 263 -26.23 11.03 22.27
C THR A 263 -26.29 9.72 21.48
N GLY A 264 -27.50 9.26 21.18
CA GLY A 264 -27.72 8.08 20.33
C GLY A 264 -27.05 6.82 20.87
N TYR A 265 -26.43 6.05 19.96
CA TYR A 265 -25.86 4.74 20.26
C TYR A 265 -24.75 4.78 21.32
N ILE A 266 -23.95 5.84 21.34
CA ILE A 266 -22.82 5.96 22.27
C ILE A 266 -23.31 6.20 23.70
N ALA A 267 -24.43 6.91 23.88
CA ALA A 267 -25.08 7.09 25.17
C ALA A 267 -25.57 5.76 25.76
N GLU A 268 -26.09 4.85 24.92
CA GLU A 268 -26.52 3.52 25.32
C GLU A 268 -25.34 2.66 25.79
N LEU A 269 -24.25 2.66 25.03
CA LEU A 269 -23.01 1.95 25.39
C LEU A 269 -22.43 2.48 26.71
N GLU A 270 -22.37 3.79 26.88
CA GLU A 270 -21.91 4.42 28.12
C GLU A 270 -22.82 4.04 29.30
N THR A 271 -24.14 4.07 29.11
CA THR A 271 -25.12 3.71 30.15
C THR A 271 -24.95 2.25 30.59
N LYS A 272 -24.75 1.33 29.63
CA LYS A 272 -24.44 -0.08 29.90
C LYS A 272 -23.15 -0.21 30.71
N ALA A 273 -22.07 0.45 30.28
CA ALA A 273 -20.77 0.46 30.96
C ALA A 273 -20.85 1.00 32.40
N LYS A 274 -21.56 2.12 32.62
CA LYS A 274 -21.80 2.70 33.96
C LYS A 274 -22.56 1.76 34.88
N GLY A 275 -23.36 0.84 34.34
CA GLY A 275 -24.20 -0.07 35.13
C GLY A 275 -23.41 -1.08 35.94
N PHE A 276 -22.35 -1.67 35.36
CA PHE A 276 -21.57 -2.74 35.98
C PHE A 276 -20.15 -2.34 36.39
N THR A 277 -19.71 -1.12 36.11
CA THR A 277 -18.38 -0.64 36.49
C THR A 277 -18.44 0.04 37.85
N VAL A 278 -17.51 -0.31 38.75
CA VAL A 278 -17.43 0.21 40.13
C VAL A 278 -16.12 0.94 40.37
N ARG A 279 -16.11 1.89 41.32
CA ARG A 279 -14.88 2.52 41.80
C ARG A 279 -14.38 1.76 43.03
N ILE A 280 -13.07 1.59 43.15
CA ILE A 280 -12.42 0.96 44.30
C ILE A 280 -11.55 2.01 44.96
N ASP A 281 -11.75 2.29 46.25
CA ASP A 281 -10.96 3.28 46.99
C ASP A 281 -10.11 2.56 48.05
N SER A 282 -8.86 3.00 48.22
CA SER A 282 -7.92 2.50 49.23
C SER A 282 -7.75 3.49 50.37
N SER A 283 -7.46 2.98 51.57
CA SER A 283 -7.05 3.80 52.72
C SER A 283 -5.78 4.62 52.48
N SER A 284 -4.97 4.29 51.47
CA SER A 284 -3.82 5.10 51.03
C SER A 284 -4.21 6.38 50.28
N LYS A 285 -5.52 6.58 50.04
CA LYS A 285 -6.12 7.55 49.11
C LYS A 285 -5.92 7.20 47.64
N ALA A 286 -5.29 6.08 47.28
CA ALA A 286 -5.32 5.57 45.91
C ALA A 286 -6.74 5.11 45.53
N ASN A 287 -7.02 5.06 44.23
CA ASN A 287 -8.27 4.50 43.71
C ASN A 287 -7.98 3.64 42.47
N GLY A 288 -8.94 2.78 42.15
CA GLY A 288 -9.01 1.95 40.97
C GLY A 288 -10.45 1.79 40.52
N SER A 289 -10.65 0.91 39.55
CA SER A 289 -11.95 0.55 38.98
C SER A 289 -12.13 -0.97 39.01
N GLY A 290 -13.36 -1.44 38.84
CA GLY A 290 -13.68 -2.87 38.76
C GLY A 290 -14.93 -3.12 37.93
N VAL A 291 -15.14 -4.38 37.52
CA VAL A 291 -16.26 -4.80 36.68
C VAL A 291 -17.05 -5.89 37.39
N ILE A 292 -18.35 -5.71 37.58
CA ILE A 292 -19.25 -6.73 38.14
C ILE A 292 -19.47 -7.83 37.10
N ILE A 293 -19.00 -9.05 37.37
CA ILE A 293 -19.01 -10.18 36.40
C ILE A 293 -19.93 -11.34 36.81
N ALA A 294 -20.38 -11.39 38.07
CA ALA A 294 -21.32 -12.39 38.55
C ALA A 294 -22.09 -11.91 39.78
N LYS A 295 -23.31 -12.42 39.96
CA LYS A 295 -24.14 -12.23 41.16
C LYS A 295 -24.68 -13.59 41.65
N LYS A 296 -24.57 -13.86 42.96
CA LYS A 296 -25.21 -15.03 43.61
C LYS A 296 -25.91 -14.58 44.90
N GLY A 297 -27.25 -14.59 44.89
CA GLY A 297 -28.02 -13.98 45.99
C GLY A 297 -27.71 -12.48 46.09
N ASN A 298 -27.31 -12.01 47.27
CA ASN A 298 -26.90 -10.62 47.51
C ASN A 298 -25.40 -10.39 47.31
N ILE A 299 -24.64 -11.42 46.94
CA ILE A 299 -23.18 -11.34 46.78
C ILE A 299 -22.85 -11.04 45.32
N TYR A 300 -22.13 -9.94 45.11
CA TYR A 300 -21.59 -9.51 43.83
C TYR A 300 -20.10 -9.84 43.74
N THR A 301 -19.66 -10.36 42.60
CA THR A 301 -18.24 -10.60 42.31
C THR A 301 -17.72 -9.60 41.29
N VAL A 302 -16.61 -8.95 41.64
CA VAL A 302 -15.98 -7.90 40.83
C VAL A 302 -14.62 -8.39 40.34
N LEU A 303 -14.36 -8.22 39.05
CA LEU A 303 -13.06 -8.42 38.41
C LEU A 303 -12.31 -7.09 38.31
N THR A 304 -11.02 -7.07 38.66
CA THR A 304 -10.17 -5.86 38.64
C THR A 304 -8.71 -6.24 38.39
N ALA A 305 -7.84 -5.23 38.26
CA ALA A 305 -6.39 -5.45 38.20
C ALA A 305 -5.83 -5.75 39.60
N ALA A 306 -4.86 -6.65 39.71
CA ALA A 306 -4.36 -7.10 41.02
C ALA A 306 -3.65 -5.99 41.80
N HIS A 307 -2.95 -5.09 41.12
CA HIS A 307 -2.28 -3.94 41.75
C HIS A 307 -3.26 -2.94 42.39
N VAL A 308 -4.54 -2.93 41.98
CA VAL A 308 -5.58 -2.10 42.62
C VAL A 308 -5.85 -2.56 44.06
N LEU A 309 -5.67 -3.86 44.34
CA LEU A 309 -5.88 -4.49 45.65
C LEU A 309 -4.56 -4.94 46.31
N CYS A 310 -3.42 -4.47 45.81
CA CYS A 310 -2.09 -4.75 46.33
C CYS A 310 -1.15 -3.60 45.95
N GLU A 311 -1.14 -2.56 46.76
CA GLU A 311 -0.19 -1.46 46.62
C GLU A 311 1.17 -1.90 47.18
N LYS A 312 2.24 -1.65 46.43
CA LYS A 312 3.62 -1.94 46.83
C LYS A 312 4.38 -0.64 47.04
N ILE A 313 5.22 -0.56 48.07
CA ILE A 313 6.19 0.54 48.26
C ILE A 313 7.49 0.13 47.57
N ALA A 314 8.22 1.08 46.98
CA ALA A 314 9.40 0.82 46.13
C ALA A 314 10.50 -0.06 46.77
N GLU A 315 10.54 -0.13 48.11
CA GLU A 315 11.54 -0.89 48.88
C GLU A 315 11.06 -2.30 49.32
N GLU A 316 9.75 -2.59 49.24
CA GLU A 316 9.16 -3.87 49.66
C GLU A 316 8.49 -4.61 48.48
N LYS A 317 8.86 -5.87 48.26
CA LYS A 317 8.21 -6.73 47.25
C LYS A 317 6.83 -7.24 47.68
N THR A 318 6.42 -6.98 48.92
CA THR A 318 5.16 -7.43 49.55
C THR A 318 4.07 -6.37 49.48
N CYS A 319 2.81 -6.79 49.41
CA CYS A 319 1.68 -5.85 49.40
C CYS A 319 1.53 -5.21 50.78
N VAL A 320 1.36 -3.89 50.78
CA VAL A 320 1.05 -3.13 51.99
C VAL A 320 -0.39 -3.43 52.43
N ASN A 321 -0.61 -3.47 53.74
CA ASN A 321 -1.88 -3.88 54.33
C ASN A 321 -2.88 -2.72 54.40
N PHE A 322 -3.43 -2.31 53.25
CA PHE A 322 -4.49 -1.30 53.17
C PHE A 322 -5.90 -1.92 53.23
N THR A 323 -6.88 -1.12 53.65
CA THR A 323 -8.30 -1.46 53.55
C THR A 323 -8.90 -0.87 52.29
N TYR A 324 -9.83 -1.59 51.67
CA TYR A 324 -10.45 -1.18 50.41
C TYR A 324 -11.97 -1.06 50.54
N THR A 325 -12.54 -0.10 49.84
CA THR A 325 -13.98 0.07 49.69
C THR A 325 -14.37 0.07 48.21
N VAL A 326 -15.62 -0.31 47.93
CA VAL A 326 -16.22 -0.28 46.60
C VAL A 326 -17.36 0.74 46.57
N VAL A 327 -17.38 1.58 45.54
CA VAL A 327 -18.45 2.55 45.28
C VAL A 327 -19.17 2.17 44.00
N THR A 328 -20.48 1.94 44.13
CA THR A 328 -21.38 1.54 43.04
C THR A 328 -21.98 2.75 42.31
N ARG A 329 -22.65 2.53 41.17
CA ARG A 329 -23.24 3.58 40.31
C ARG A 329 -24.15 4.57 41.05
N ASP A 330 -24.84 4.11 42.09
CA ASP A 330 -25.72 4.91 42.95
C ASP A 330 -24.96 5.80 43.96
N GLY A 331 -23.62 5.76 43.95
CA GLY A 331 -22.76 6.49 44.87
C GLY A 331 -22.61 5.86 46.25
N LYS A 332 -23.20 4.67 46.49
CA LYS A 332 -23.10 3.99 47.79
C LYS A 332 -21.75 3.29 47.95
N THR A 333 -21.12 3.49 49.11
CA THR A 333 -19.83 2.89 49.47
C THR A 333 -20.01 1.66 50.35
N ARG A 334 -19.25 0.59 50.09
CA ARG A 334 -19.25 -0.67 50.87
C ARG A 334 -17.82 -1.13 51.15
N ASN A 335 -17.60 -1.82 52.26
CA ASN A 335 -16.29 -2.40 52.58
C ASN A 335 -16.02 -3.65 51.74
N ILE A 336 -14.78 -3.82 51.29
CA ILE A 336 -14.32 -5.06 50.65
C ILE A 336 -13.72 -5.95 51.72
N GLU A 337 -14.31 -7.13 51.92
CA GLU A 337 -13.78 -8.11 52.85
C GLU A 337 -12.49 -8.73 52.31
N LYS A 338 -11.38 -8.57 53.04
CA LYS A 338 -10.05 -9.04 52.61
C LYS A 338 -10.00 -10.55 52.36
N SER A 339 -10.81 -11.34 53.06
CA SER A 339 -10.96 -12.79 52.88
C SER A 339 -11.51 -13.17 51.50
N THR A 340 -12.22 -12.26 50.82
CA THR A 340 -12.82 -12.50 49.51
C THR A 340 -11.87 -12.18 48.34
N ILE A 341 -10.75 -11.50 48.62
CA ILE A 341 -9.80 -11.07 47.60
C ILE A 341 -8.97 -12.27 47.14
N ILE A 342 -9.09 -12.63 45.87
CA ILE A 342 -8.29 -13.67 45.22
C ILE A 342 -7.46 -13.01 44.12
N ARG A 343 -6.13 -13.01 44.28
CA ARG A 343 -5.17 -12.49 43.30
C ARG A 343 -4.47 -13.64 42.60
N GLN A 344 -4.19 -13.50 41.31
CA GLN A 344 -3.42 -14.51 40.58
C GLN A 344 -1.94 -14.14 40.52
N GLU A 345 -1.09 -15.10 40.83
CA GLU A 345 0.34 -14.95 40.64
C GLU A 345 0.69 -15.04 39.16
N GLY A 346 1.56 -14.14 38.69
CA GLY A 346 2.00 -14.06 37.29
C GLY A 346 1.08 -13.30 36.34
N VAL A 347 -0.15 -12.97 36.74
CA VAL A 347 -1.09 -12.15 35.95
C VAL A 347 -1.68 -11.08 36.84
N ASP A 348 -1.71 -9.83 36.38
CA ASP A 348 -2.18 -8.68 37.15
C ASP A 348 -3.73 -8.61 37.20
N LEU A 349 -4.37 -9.73 37.55
CA LEU A 349 -5.81 -9.88 37.72
C LEU A 349 -6.16 -10.32 39.15
N ALA A 350 -7.26 -9.75 39.64
CA ALA A 350 -7.84 -10.10 40.92
C ALA A 350 -9.37 -10.09 40.87
N VAL A 351 -9.98 -10.85 41.78
CA VAL A 351 -11.42 -10.75 42.07
C VAL A 351 -11.63 -10.48 43.55
N PHE A 352 -12.76 -9.85 43.87
CA PHE A 352 -13.26 -9.72 45.23
C PHE A 352 -14.78 -9.79 45.24
N GLN A 353 -15.37 -9.93 46.43
CA GLN A 353 -16.82 -9.96 46.61
C GLN A 353 -17.30 -8.87 47.56
N PHE A 354 -18.52 -8.38 47.34
CA PHE A 354 -19.23 -7.51 48.27
C PHE A 354 -20.72 -7.86 48.31
N GLU A 355 -21.38 -7.58 49.43
CA GLU A 355 -22.81 -7.83 49.61
C GLU A 355 -23.65 -6.57 49.39
N SER A 356 -24.78 -6.69 48.69
CA SER A 356 -25.76 -5.62 48.52
C SER A 356 -27.17 -6.15 48.26
N GLN A 357 -28.17 -5.47 48.84
CA GLN A 357 -29.59 -5.68 48.54
C GLN A 357 -30.03 -4.94 47.27
N ASP A 358 -29.27 -3.92 46.84
CA ASP A 358 -29.53 -3.18 45.60
C ASP A 358 -29.19 -4.03 44.37
N ASN A 359 -29.91 -3.82 43.26
CA ASN A 359 -29.72 -4.59 42.04
C ASN A 359 -28.84 -3.88 41.02
N TYR A 360 -27.59 -4.33 40.89
CA TYR A 360 -26.65 -3.88 39.87
C TYR A 360 -26.61 -4.82 38.65
N PRO A 361 -26.54 -4.28 37.42
CA PRO A 361 -26.27 -5.06 36.21
C PRO A 361 -24.97 -5.87 36.31
N VAL A 362 -24.99 -7.06 35.72
CA VAL A 362 -23.80 -7.91 35.55
C VAL A 362 -23.31 -7.77 34.12
N ALA A 363 -22.00 -7.61 33.96
CA ALA A 363 -21.38 -7.45 32.65
C ALA A 363 -21.51 -8.73 31.80
N GLU A 364 -21.73 -8.54 30.50
CA GLU A 364 -21.63 -9.60 29.50
C GLU A 364 -20.17 -9.79 29.10
N ILE A 365 -19.66 -11.03 29.19
CA ILE A 365 -18.29 -11.40 28.86
C ILE A 365 -18.20 -11.89 27.41
N ALA A 366 -17.35 -11.25 26.62
CA ALA A 366 -17.13 -11.57 25.21
C ALA A 366 -15.89 -12.45 25.03
N ASN A 367 -16.06 -13.78 25.01
CA ASN A 367 -14.97 -14.74 24.87
C ASN A 367 -14.59 -14.96 23.41
N TYR A 368 -14.02 -13.93 22.81
CA TYR A 368 -13.34 -13.97 21.51
C TYR A 368 -12.13 -13.03 21.56
N ASN A 369 -11.20 -13.19 20.62
CA ASN A 369 -10.08 -12.26 20.47
C ASN A 369 -10.48 -11.14 19.49
N PRO A 370 -10.44 -9.86 19.90
CA PRO A 370 -10.73 -8.75 19.00
C PRO A 370 -9.72 -8.69 17.84
N ASN A 371 -10.19 -8.28 16.67
CA ASN A 371 -9.35 -8.08 15.49
C ASN A 371 -8.68 -6.70 15.53
N SER A 372 -7.56 -6.57 14.83
CA SER A 372 -6.92 -5.26 14.65
C SER A 372 -7.87 -4.31 13.93
N GLY A 373 -8.02 -3.09 14.48
CA GLY A 373 -8.92 -2.06 13.96
C GLY A 373 -10.38 -2.17 14.42
N ASP A 374 -10.75 -3.18 15.20
CA ASP A 374 -12.06 -3.21 15.85
C ASP A 374 -12.22 -2.02 16.81
N PHE A 375 -13.43 -1.46 16.89
CA PHE A 375 -13.74 -0.40 17.86
C PHE A 375 -13.70 -0.93 19.28
N VAL A 376 -13.17 -0.12 20.20
CA VAL A 376 -13.03 -0.45 21.62
C VAL A 376 -13.34 0.76 22.48
N PHE A 377 -13.89 0.51 23.66
CA PHE A 377 -14.20 1.54 24.64
C PHE A 377 -13.55 1.21 25.98
N ALA A 378 -12.90 2.18 26.60
CA ALA A 378 -12.39 2.07 27.96
C ALA A 378 -13.28 2.86 28.92
N ALA A 379 -13.66 2.22 30.02
CA ALA A 379 -14.58 2.77 31.00
C ALA A 379 -14.04 2.61 32.43
N GLY A 380 -14.10 3.67 33.23
CA GLY A 380 -13.59 3.64 34.60
C GLY A 380 -13.58 5.00 35.31
N PHE A 381 -12.89 5.05 36.44
CA PHE A 381 -12.87 6.20 37.35
C PHE A 381 -11.47 6.83 37.45
N PRO A 382 -11.09 7.75 36.54
CA PRO A 382 -9.83 8.46 36.62
C PRO A 382 -9.66 9.22 37.95
N LYS A 383 -8.42 9.38 38.37
CA LYS A 383 -8.01 10.26 39.47
C LYS A 383 -7.03 11.30 38.94
N ILE A 384 -7.56 12.52 38.80
CA ILE A 384 -6.84 13.68 38.29
C ILE A 384 -6.67 14.66 39.46
N GLY A 385 -5.43 14.85 39.91
CA GLY A 385 -5.13 15.68 41.08
C GLY A 385 -5.76 15.16 42.38
N ASN A 386 -6.30 16.06 43.19
CA ASN A 386 -6.96 15.76 44.46
C ASN A 386 -8.50 15.77 44.38
N ASN A 387 -9.07 15.91 43.18
CA ASN A 387 -10.52 16.00 42.97
C ASN A 387 -11.20 14.62 43.10
N PRO A 388 -12.51 14.58 43.41
CA PRO A 388 -13.28 13.33 43.40
C PRO A 388 -13.20 12.67 42.01
N SER A 389 -12.92 11.37 41.98
CA SER A 389 -12.83 10.61 40.72
C SER A 389 -14.13 10.71 39.93
N LYS A 390 -14.07 11.33 38.76
CA LYS A 390 -15.17 11.42 37.79
C LYS A 390 -15.24 10.14 36.95
N TRP A 391 -16.37 9.89 36.31
CA TRP A 391 -16.53 8.80 35.34
C TRP A 391 -15.87 9.18 34.01
N LEU A 392 -15.17 8.24 33.37
CA LEU A 392 -14.71 8.38 31.99
C LEU A 392 -15.16 7.18 31.15
N PHE A 393 -15.62 7.49 29.95
CA PHE A 393 -15.89 6.54 28.87
C PHE A 393 -15.24 7.08 27.60
N SER A 394 -14.32 6.34 26.99
CA SER A 394 -13.55 6.81 25.84
C SER A 394 -13.49 5.73 24.76
N GLY A 395 -13.80 6.11 23.52
CA GLY A 395 -13.67 5.26 22.34
C GLY A 395 -12.27 5.25 21.76
N GLY A 396 -11.95 4.20 21.02
CA GLY A 396 -10.69 3.99 20.31
C GLY A 396 -10.76 2.77 19.40
N ILE A 397 -9.60 2.29 18.98
CA ILE A 397 -9.42 1.11 18.13
C ILE A 397 -8.42 0.13 18.76
N ILE A 398 -8.64 -1.16 18.53
CA ILE A 398 -7.74 -2.24 18.92
C ILE A 398 -6.50 -2.25 18.02
N GLY A 399 -5.31 -2.32 18.62
CA GLY A 399 -4.09 -2.73 17.93
C GLY A 399 -3.98 -4.25 17.89
N GLY A 400 -3.57 -4.83 16.77
CA GLY A 400 -3.35 -6.28 16.69
C GLY A 400 -2.38 -6.77 17.77
N LYS A 401 -2.66 -7.92 18.40
CA LYS A 401 -1.91 -8.44 19.57
C LYS A 401 -0.39 -8.32 19.42
N GLU A 402 0.19 -8.90 18.35
CA GLU A 402 1.63 -8.85 18.13
C GLU A 402 2.12 -7.44 17.74
N GLN A 403 1.44 -6.79 16.78
CA GLN A 403 1.84 -5.47 16.28
C GLN A 403 1.80 -4.39 17.37
N GLY A 404 0.76 -4.37 18.19
CA GLY A 404 0.62 -3.47 19.32
C GLY A 404 1.74 -3.66 20.33
N LEU A 405 2.07 -4.92 20.68
CA LEU A 405 3.15 -5.24 21.61
C LEU A 405 4.56 -4.94 21.06
N LEU A 406 4.74 -4.89 19.74
CA LEU A 406 5.98 -4.41 19.11
C LEU A 406 6.10 -2.88 19.16
N GLN A 407 4.96 -2.18 19.20
CA GLN A 407 4.91 -0.74 19.24
C GLN A 407 4.94 -0.16 20.66
N THR A 408 4.78 -0.96 21.72
CA THR A 408 4.83 -0.44 23.10
C THR A 408 6.27 -0.27 23.57
N ARG A 409 6.53 0.81 24.32
CA ARG A 409 7.75 1.06 25.10
C ARG A 409 7.82 0.19 26.35
N GLN A 410 6.67 -0.05 26.98
CA GLN A 410 6.59 -0.93 28.15
C GLN A 410 6.77 -2.39 27.73
N SER A 411 7.81 -3.02 28.30
CA SER A 411 8.23 -4.38 27.98
C SER A 411 8.95 -5.02 29.18
N ASP A 412 8.47 -4.75 30.40
CA ASP A 412 8.85 -5.45 31.64
C ASP A 412 8.41 -6.93 31.59
N LEU A 413 9.02 -7.69 30.69
CA LEU A 413 8.69 -9.06 30.33
C LEU A 413 9.63 -9.97 31.10
N SER A 414 9.28 -10.27 32.34
CA SER A 414 10.01 -11.26 33.12
C SER A 414 9.50 -12.67 32.78
N THR A 415 10.42 -13.58 32.44
CA THR A 415 10.19 -15.02 32.27
C THR A 415 10.17 -15.79 33.60
N GLN A 416 10.17 -15.13 34.77
CA GLN A 416 10.10 -15.80 36.08
C GLN A 416 8.69 -16.33 36.39
N GLN A 417 8.17 -17.23 35.56
CA GLN A 417 6.93 -17.95 35.83
C GLN A 417 7.16 -19.47 35.78
N SER A 418 6.64 -20.18 36.78
CA SER A 418 6.74 -21.64 36.89
C SER A 418 5.81 -22.36 35.90
N GLY A 419 6.21 -23.58 35.50
CA GLY A 419 5.87 -24.24 34.24
C GLY A 419 4.39 -24.51 33.87
N THR A 420 3.42 -24.38 34.78
CA THR A 420 1.99 -24.56 34.43
C THR A 420 1.29 -23.28 33.94
N LEU A 421 1.89 -22.10 34.13
CA LEU A 421 1.31 -20.80 33.76
C LEU A 421 1.55 -20.41 32.29
N GLN A 422 2.56 -21.00 31.62
CA GLN A 422 2.90 -20.72 30.22
C GLN A 422 1.75 -20.98 29.22
N SER A 423 0.80 -21.85 29.56
CA SER A 423 -0.34 -22.18 28.69
C SER A 423 -1.53 -21.22 28.80
N VAL A 424 -1.60 -20.41 29.87
CA VAL A 424 -2.75 -19.54 30.19
C VAL A 424 -2.37 -18.06 30.21
N ALA A 425 -1.11 -17.75 30.56
CA ALA A 425 -0.57 -16.40 30.59
C ALA A 425 0.61 -16.32 29.62
N SER A 426 0.36 -15.71 28.47
CA SER A 426 1.45 -15.31 27.58
C SER A 426 2.02 -13.98 28.12
N LEU A 427 3.21 -14.11 28.71
CA LEU A 427 4.28 -13.09 28.90
C LEU A 427 3.80 -11.63 28.88
N THR A 428 3.64 -10.98 30.06
CA THR A 428 3.45 -9.50 30.27
C THR A 428 2.77 -9.18 31.60
N GLY A 429 2.57 -10.14 32.52
CA GLY A 429 1.57 -9.93 33.58
C GLY A 429 0.14 -9.89 33.04
N GLY A 430 -0.07 -10.30 31.77
CA GLY A 430 -1.37 -10.41 31.11
C GLY A 430 -1.73 -9.26 30.16
N TYR A 431 -0.90 -8.23 30.00
CA TYR A 431 -1.19 -7.02 29.23
C TYR A 431 -1.03 -7.17 27.71
N GLU A 432 -1.87 -7.99 27.09
CA GLU A 432 -1.79 -8.30 25.65
C GLU A 432 -2.86 -7.59 24.81
N LEU A 433 -3.79 -6.86 25.43
CA LEU A 433 -4.81 -6.08 24.74
C LEU A 433 -4.32 -4.64 24.59
N VAL A 434 -3.88 -4.27 23.39
CA VAL A 434 -3.36 -2.92 23.08
C VAL A 434 -4.43 -2.11 22.36
N TYR A 435 -4.67 -0.87 22.77
CA TYR A 435 -5.70 -0.02 22.16
C TYR A 435 -5.44 1.48 22.32
N THR A 436 -6.17 2.28 21.56
CA THR A 436 -5.96 3.75 21.48
C THR A 436 -6.88 4.58 22.37
N SER A 437 -7.88 4.00 23.03
CA SER A 437 -8.79 4.73 23.94
C SER A 437 -8.03 5.47 25.04
N ILE A 438 -8.52 6.65 25.40
CA ILE A 438 -7.89 7.55 26.38
C ILE A 438 -8.14 7.02 27.79
N THR A 439 -7.08 6.91 28.59
CA THR A 439 -7.16 6.38 29.96
C THR A 439 -6.18 7.08 30.90
N PHE A 440 -6.60 7.33 32.14
CA PHE A 440 -5.77 7.98 33.17
C PHE A 440 -5.54 7.06 34.37
N GLY A 441 -4.57 7.45 35.22
CA GLY A 441 -4.39 6.82 36.53
C GLY A 441 -5.71 6.76 37.32
N GLY A 442 -5.95 5.66 38.04
CA GLY A 442 -7.22 5.40 38.74
C GLY A 442 -8.25 4.58 37.93
N MET A 443 -8.10 4.50 36.60
CA MET A 443 -8.96 3.66 35.77
C MET A 443 -8.56 2.18 35.76
N SER A 444 -7.41 1.82 36.35
CA SER A 444 -6.95 0.43 36.42
C SER A 444 -8.01 -0.49 37.01
N GLY A 445 -8.24 -1.63 36.38
CA GLY A 445 -9.32 -2.57 36.70
C GLY A 445 -10.67 -2.24 36.04
N GLY A 446 -10.77 -1.14 35.30
CA GLY A 446 -11.97 -0.74 34.56
C GLY A 446 -12.25 -1.61 33.33
N ALA A 447 -13.45 -1.47 32.78
CA ALA A 447 -13.92 -2.29 31.66
C ALA A 447 -13.28 -1.84 30.34
N VAL A 448 -12.82 -2.81 29.54
CA VAL A 448 -12.52 -2.64 28.12
C VAL A 448 -13.59 -3.38 27.33
N LEU A 449 -14.29 -2.64 26.48
CA LEU A 449 -15.56 -3.03 25.90
C LEU A 449 -15.49 -3.04 24.37
N ASP A 450 -16.18 -3.99 23.75
CA ASP A 450 -16.40 -3.98 22.30
C ASP A 450 -17.50 -3.00 21.89
N SER A 451 -17.77 -2.94 20.58
CA SER A 451 -18.79 -2.08 20.00
C SER A 451 -20.22 -2.40 20.40
N GLN A 452 -20.49 -3.45 21.19
CA GLN A 452 -21.81 -3.80 21.75
C GLN A 452 -21.84 -3.63 23.29
N GLY A 453 -20.79 -3.03 23.86
CA GLY A 453 -20.68 -2.79 25.30
C GLY A 453 -20.45 -4.08 26.11
N ARG A 454 -19.81 -5.07 25.50
CA ARG A 454 -19.46 -6.36 26.13
C ARG A 454 -17.99 -6.36 26.53
N VAL A 455 -17.66 -6.96 27.66
CA VAL A 455 -16.30 -6.94 28.22
C VAL A 455 -15.38 -7.88 27.45
N ILE A 456 -14.40 -7.29 26.77
CA ILE A 456 -13.32 -7.97 26.03
C ILE A 456 -11.98 -7.90 26.77
N GLY A 457 -11.89 -7.09 27.83
CA GLY A 457 -10.71 -7.05 28.69
C GLY A 457 -10.87 -6.14 29.90
N ILE A 458 -9.82 -6.09 30.71
CA ILE A 458 -9.72 -5.25 31.90
C ILE A 458 -8.55 -4.28 31.71
N HIS A 459 -8.80 -2.98 31.80
CA HIS A 459 -7.76 -1.98 31.66
C HIS A 459 -6.76 -2.10 32.82
N GLY A 460 -5.48 -1.83 32.59
CA GLY A 460 -4.58 -1.70 33.73
C GLY A 460 -3.34 -0.86 33.53
N ARG A 461 -2.90 -0.60 32.31
CA ARG A 461 -1.73 0.25 32.07
C ARG A 461 -1.95 1.20 30.90
N SER A 462 -1.18 2.28 30.92
CA SER A 462 -1.23 3.35 29.95
C SER A 462 0.19 3.85 29.74
N GLU A 463 0.64 3.91 28.49
CA GLU A 463 2.00 4.35 28.18
C GLU A 463 2.12 5.86 28.38
N GLY A 464 2.94 6.27 29.35
CA GLY A 464 3.09 7.68 29.70
C GLY A 464 4.47 8.05 30.23
N ALA A 465 4.54 9.26 30.79
CA ALA A 465 5.69 9.83 31.49
C ALA A 465 5.22 10.68 32.69
N GLY A 466 6.16 11.17 33.50
CA GLY A 466 5.87 12.04 34.65
C GLY A 466 5.07 11.38 35.78
N GLY A 467 5.27 10.07 36.01
CA GLY A 467 4.55 9.31 37.04
C GLY A 467 3.11 8.94 36.66
N GLY A 468 2.82 8.81 35.36
CA GLY A 468 1.49 8.46 34.84
C GLY A 468 0.56 9.65 34.64
N LYS A 469 1.10 10.87 34.65
CA LYS A 469 0.35 12.12 34.44
C LYS A 469 0.15 12.49 32.97
N ILE A 470 1.07 12.07 32.10
CA ILE A 470 1.06 12.40 30.67
C ILE A 470 1.11 11.11 29.85
N GLN A 471 0.15 10.90 28.96
CA GLN A 471 -0.02 9.72 28.12
C GLN A 471 0.55 9.93 26.71
N LEU A 472 1.54 9.15 26.31
CA LEU A 472 2.30 9.32 25.05
C LEU A 472 2.39 8.05 24.18
N GLY A 473 1.73 6.96 24.57
CA GLY A 473 1.66 5.73 23.77
C GLY A 473 0.32 5.04 23.92
N PHE A 474 0.24 3.73 23.78
CA PHE A 474 -1.01 2.99 23.82
C PHE A 474 -1.54 2.75 25.25
N SER A 475 -2.82 2.39 25.31
CA SER A 475 -3.44 1.80 26.49
C SER A 475 -3.31 0.28 26.43
N LEU A 476 -3.12 -0.33 27.59
CA LEU A 476 -2.87 -1.76 27.75
C LEU A 476 -3.88 -2.35 28.73
N GLY A 477 -4.51 -3.43 28.30
CA GLY A 477 -5.47 -4.20 29.07
C GLY A 477 -5.12 -5.68 29.10
N ILE A 478 -5.74 -6.38 30.03
CA ILE A 478 -5.67 -7.83 30.15
C ILE A 478 -6.85 -8.41 29.36
N PRO A 479 -6.60 -9.19 28.29
CA PRO A 479 -7.68 -9.80 27.51
C PRO A 479 -8.58 -10.64 28.40
N ILE A 480 -9.87 -10.65 28.09
CA ILE A 480 -10.83 -11.43 28.87
C ILE A 480 -10.61 -12.95 28.70
N SER A 481 -9.99 -13.37 27.58
CA SER A 481 -9.54 -14.76 27.37
C SER A 481 -8.54 -15.21 28.44
N THR A 482 -7.67 -14.33 28.94
CA THR A 482 -6.77 -14.60 30.07
C THR A 482 -7.58 -14.88 31.34
N PHE A 483 -8.62 -14.08 31.63
CA PHE A 483 -9.53 -14.35 32.74
C PHE A 483 -10.27 -15.69 32.56
N MET A 484 -10.75 -15.99 31.37
CA MET A 484 -11.45 -17.24 31.07
C MET A 484 -10.58 -18.48 31.33
N GLY A 485 -9.29 -18.41 31.02
CA GLY A 485 -8.32 -19.47 31.35
C GLY A 485 -7.98 -19.56 32.86
N LEU A 486 -8.19 -18.47 33.62
CA LEU A 486 -7.93 -18.41 35.07
C LEU A 486 -9.18 -18.58 35.93
N GLN A 487 -10.36 -18.70 35.35
CA GLN A 487 -11.66 -18.64 36.05
C GLN A 487 -11.77 -19.65 37.22
N GLU A 488 -11.26 -20.87 37.03
CA GLU A 488 -11.25 -21.93 38.06
C GLU A 488 -10.29 -21.58 39.21
N ARG A 489 -9.12 -20.99 38.91
CA ARG A 489 -8.17 -20.51 39.92
C ARG A 489 -8.67 -19.29 40.67
N LEU A 490 -9.42 -18.44 39.99
CA LEU A 490 -10.12 -17.29 40.57
C LEU A 490 -11.40 -17.70 41.32
N LYS A 491 -11.84 -18.96 41.20
CA LYS A 491 -13.07 -19.51 41.80
C LYS A 491 -14.34 -18.75 41.39
N VAL A 492 -14.39 -18.27 40.16
CA VAL A 492 -15.50 -17.46 39.64
C VAL A 492 -15.86 -17.94 38.24
N LYS A 493 -17.15 -18.11 37.96
CA LYS A 493 -17.67 -18.33 36.61
C LYS A 493 -18.46 -17.10 36.18
N PRO A 494 -18.20 -16.53 34.98
CA PRO A 494 -18.97 -15.40 34.49
C PRO A 494 -20.43 -15.80 34.27
N GLN A 495 -21.36 -14.89 34.57
CA GLN A 495 -22.79 -15.20 34.50
C GLN A 495 -23.36 -15.09 33.06
N LEU A 496 -22.84 -14.17 32.26
CA LEU A 496 -23.26 -13.92 30.89
C LEU A 496 -22.04 -14.05 29.97
N LEU A 497 -22.09 -14.98 29.03
CA LEU A 497 -20.98 -15.31 28.13
C LEU A 497 -21.48 -15.33 26.67
N THR A 498 -20.72 -14.70 25.79
CA THR A 498 -20.93 -14.76 24.34
C THR A 498 -19.63 -15.02 23.61
N THR A 499 -19.73 -15.70 22.47
CA THR A 499 -18.58 -16.03 21.60
C THR A 499 -18.68 -15.38 20.23
N ALA A 500 -19.82 -14.75 19.91
CA ALA A 500 -20.06 -14.13 18.62
C ALA A 500 -19.40 -12.74 18.52
N GLN A 501 -18.65 -12.52 17.44
CA GLN A 501 -18.09 -11.21 17.07
C GLN A 501 -19.21 -10.17 16.89
N PRO A 502 -18.99 -8.90 17.27
CA PRO A 502 -20.02 -7.87 17.21
C PRO A 502 -20.31 -7.49 15.75
N GLN A 503 -21.60 -7.29 15.45
CA GLN A 503 -22.03 -6.74 14.16
C GLN A 503 -22.41 -5.27 14.37
N VAL A 504 -21.83 -4.37 13.59
CA VAL A 504 -22.04 -2.92 13.72
C VAL A 504 -22.60 -2.38 12.41
N SER A 505 -23.76 -1.72 12.47
CA SER A 505 -24.38 -1.09 11.29
C SER A 505 -23.55 0.09 10.80
N GLN A 506 -23.69 0.47 9.52
CA GLN A 506 -22.93 1.61 8.97
C GLN A 506 -23.19 2.90 9.74
N GLN A 507 -24.43 3.12 10.19
CA GLN A 507 -24.81 4.27 11.01
C GLN A 507 -24.10 4.25 12.38
N GLN A 508 -24.11 3.11 13.06
CA GLN A 508 -23.40 2.96 14.34
C GLN A 508 -21.89 3.21 14.18
N LYS A 509 -21.27 2.76 13.08
CA LYS A 509 -19.86 3.05 12.81
C LYS A 509 -19.60 4.56 12.70
N LEU A 510 -20.46 5.30 12.01
CA LEU A 510 -20.35 6.75 11.89
C LEU A 510 -20.49 7.45 13.24
N GLU A 511 -21.45 7.04 14.06
CA GLU A 511 -21.64 7.58 15.42
C GLU A 511 -20.43 7.30 16.33
N ILE A 512 -19.84 6.11 16.23
CA ILE A 512 -18.60 5.75 16.96
C ILE A 512 -17.44 6.63 16.50
N ILE A 513 -17.22 6.77 15.18
CA ILE A 513 -16.15 7.60 14.62
C ILE A 513 -16.33 9.06 15.07
N GLN A 514 -17.55 9.59 14.94
CA GLN A 514 -17.85 10.96 15.36
C GLN A 514 -17.60 11.19 16.85
N ALA A 515 -17.96 10.25 17.72
CA ALA A 515 -17.71 10.34 19.16
C ALA A 515 -16.22 10.22 19.52
N ILE A 516 -15.45 9.48 18.72
CA ILE A 516 -13.99 9.42 18.82
C ILE A 516 -13.37 10.76 18.35
N ASP A 517 -13.91 11.38 17.30
CA ASP A 517 -13.38 12.60 16.69
C ASP A 517 -13.80 13.91 17.40
N SER A 518 -14.93 13.91 18.13
CA SER A 518 -15.56 15.09 18.73
C SER A 518 -14.85 15.67 19.96
N ILE A 519 -13.65 15.19 20.32
CA ILE A 519 -12.94 15.63 21.52
C ILE A 519 -12.36 17.04 21.31
N ILE A 520 -12.87 18.00 22.08
CA ILE A 520 -12.65 19.46 22.01
C ILE A 520 -11.15 19.85 22.08
N VAL A 521 -10.79 20.91 21.36
CA VAL A 521 -9.47 21.57 21.33
C VAL A 521 -9.34 22.49 22.55
N PRO A 522 -8.26 22.40 23.35
CA PRO A 522 -8.00 23.38 24.40
C PRO A 522 -7.90 24.79 23.82
N ASN A 523 -8.47 25.77 24.50
CA ASN A 523 -8.19 27.18 24.21
C ASN A 523 -6.71 27.52 24.53
N THR A 524 -6.25 28.66 24.01
CA THR A 524 -4.84 29.05 23.87
C THR A 524 -4.03 29.23 25.17
N ASN A 525 -4.60 28.93 26.35
CA ASN A 525 -3.96 29.12 27.66
C ASN A 525 -3.58 27.81 28.39
N ALA A 526 -3.57 26.67 27.71
CA ALA A 526 -3.16 25.39 28.29
C ALA A 526 -1.64 25.34 28.62
N THR A 527 -1.27 24.69 29.73
CA THR A 527 0.13 24.44 30.13
C THR A 527 0.78 23.38 29.24
N ALA A 528 2.11 23.31 29.21
CA ALA A 528 2.86 22.41 28.34
C ALA A 528 2.45 20.93 28.48
N ASP A 529 2.22 20.46 29.70
CA ASP A 529 1.74 19.09 29.98
C ASP A 529 0.36 18.80 29.37
N ILE A 530 -0.56 19.76 29.40
CA ILE A 530 -1.89 19.65 28.77
C ILE A 530 -1.76 19.59 27.24
N TRP A 531 -0.90 20.41 26.65
CA TRP A 531 -0.63 20.38 25.21
C TRP A 531 0.01 19.06 24.75
N ILE A 532 0.91 18.51 25.56
CA ILE A 532 1.54 17.21 25.29
C ILE A 532 0.51 16.09 25.36
N GLU A 533 -0.34 16.09 26.39
CA GLU A 533 -1.45 15.13 26.52
C GLU A 533 -2.38 15.21 25.30
N ARG A 534 -2.76 16.43 24.88
CA ARG A 534 -3.58 16.66 23.69
C ARG A 534 -2.90 16.14 22.42
N GLY A 535 -1.62 16.44 22.23
CA GLY A 535 -0.85 15.92 21.10
C GLY A 535 -0.83 14.39 21.08
N GLY A 536 -0.65 13.76 22.24
CA GLY A 536 -0.70 12.30 22.38
C GLY A 536 -2.07 11.71 22.02
N GLN A 537 -3.16 12.36 22.45
CA GLN A 537 -4.53 11.97 22.08
C GLN A 537 -4.76 12.08 20.58
N LEU A 538 -4.44 13.22 19.97
CA LEU A 538 -4.59 13.44 18.54
C LEU A 538 -3.77 12.44 17.71
N TRP A 539 -2.56 12.12 18.17
CA TRP A 539 -1.72 11.10 17.53
C TRP A 539 -2.38 9.71 17.55
N ARG A 540 -2.99 9.30 18.66
CA ARG A 540 -3.77 8.03 18.78
C ARG A 540 -4.99 7.99 17.87
N LEU A 541 -5.55 9.15 17.53
CA LEU A 541 -6.67 9.32 16.61
C LEU A 541 -6.22 9.42 15.15
N ALA A 542 -4.93 9.19 14.86
CA ALA A 542 -4.34 9.39 13.54
C ALA A 542 -4.45 10.84 12.99
N ARG A 543 -4.73 11.83 13.85
CA ARG A 543 -4.78 13.27 13.51
C ARG A 543 -3.38 13.87 13.64
N HIS A 544 -2.43 13.32 12.90
CA HIS A 544 -1.00 13.57 13.09
C HIS A 544 -0.60 15.04 12.87
N GLU A 545 -1.20 15.74 11.92
CA GLU A 545 -0.90 17.16 11.69
C GLU A 545 -1.33 18.05 12.86
N GLU A 546 -2.50 17.78 13.44
CA GLU A 546 -2.99 18.50 14.61
C GLU A 546 -2.21 18.12 15.86
N ALA A 547 -1.80 16.85 15.98
CA ALA A 547 -0.90 16.41 17.03
C ALA A 547 0.42 17.18 16.99
N ILE A 548 1.01 17.37 15.80
CA ILE A 548 2.23 18.17 15.61
C ILE A 548 2.01 19.61 16.09
N LYS A 549 0.88 20.25 15.73
CA LYS A 549 0.55 21.60 16.20
C LYS A 549 0.46 21.67 17.73
N ALA A 550 -0.21 20.71 18.36
CA ALA A 550 -0.32 20.64 19.82
C ALA A 550 1.06 20.46 20.49
N PHE A 551 1.91 19.58 19.94
CA PHE A 551 3.28 19.43 20.45
C PHE A 551 4.13 20.68 20.21
N ASP A 552 3.93 21.41 19.11
CA ASP A 552 4.60 22.68 18.85
C ASP A 552 4.22 23.75 19.87
N GLU A 553 2.95 23.84 20.28
CA GLU A 553 2.53 24.73 21.37
C GLU A 553 3.21 24.37 22.71
N ALA A 554 3.35 23.07 23.02
CA ALA A 554 4.11 22.65 24.20
C ALA A 554 5.61 22.99 24.11
N ILE A 555 6.21 22.80 22.92
CA ILE A 555 7.63 23.10 22.67
C ILE A 555 7.91 24.60 22.83
N LYS A 556 7.01 25.48 22.35
CA LYS A 556 7.14 26.94 22.49
C LYS A 556 7.23 27.40 23.94
N GLN A 557 6.53 26.71 24.84
CA GLN A 557 6.58 27.01 26.28
C GLN A 557 7.91 26.60 26.92
N ASN A 558 8.63 25.64 26.30
CA ASN A 558 9.96 25.19 26.70
C ASN A 558 10.07 24.82 28.18
N ASP A 559 9.05 24.16 28.73
CA ASP A 559 9.07 23.65 30.11
C ASP A 559 10.14 22.56 30.26
N PRO A 560 11.23 22.78 31.03
CA PRO A 560 12.32 21.82 31.16
C PRO A 560 11.89 20.45 31.71
N LYS A 561 10.74 20.38 32.39
CA LYS A 561 10.20 19.13 32.92
C LYS A 561 9.52 18.26 31.87
N ASN A 562 9.07 18.84 30.77
CA ASN A 562 8.13 18.21 29.84
C ASN A 562 8.51 18.38 28.36
N VAL A 563 9.40 19.31 28.00
CA VAL A 563 9.72 19.64 26.60
C VAL A 563 10.24 18.44 25.80
N TYR A 564 11.00 17.53 26.42
CA TYR A 564 11.47 16.30 25.76
C TYR A 564 10.31 15.37 25.37
N LEU A 565 9.21 15.37 26.12
CA LEU A 565 8.00 14.61 25.82
C LEU A 565 7.28 15.19 24.61
N ALA A 566 7.24 16.52 24.49
CA ALA A 566 6.67 17.20 23.34
C ALA A 566 7.47 16.89 22.06
N TRP A 567 8.80 16.97 22.13
CA TRP A 567 9.68 16.59 21.03
C TRP A 567 9.54 15.12 20.63
N TYR A 568 9.45 14.22 21.62
CA TYR A 568 9.22 12.80 21.38
C TYR A 568 7.88 12.56 20.67
N GLY A 569 6.80 13.14 21.18
CA GLY A 569 5.47 13.04 20.57
C GLY A 569 5.42 13.61 19.15
N LYS A 570 6.08 14.77 18.92
CA LYS A 570 6.25 15.35 17.58
C LYS A 570 7.01 14.40 16.64
N GLY A 571 8.08 13.77 17.11
CA GLY A 571 8.83 12.77 16.36
C GLY A 571 7.96 11.58 15.94
N LEU A 572 7.12 11.07 16.84
CA LEU A 572 6.16 9.99 16.53
C LEU A 572 5.13 10.43 15.47
N ALA A 573 4.59 11.64 15.58
CA ALA A 573 3.59 12.15 14.65
C ALA A 573 4.17 12.46 13.26
N LEU A 574 5.41 12.96 13.19
CA LEU A 574 6.12 13.16 11.93
C LEU A 574 6.47 11.83 11.24
N GLY A 575 6.94 10.84 12.01
CA GLY A 575 7.22 9.51 11.49
C GLY A 575 5.96 8.83 10.93
N ALA A 576 4.80 9.02 11.57
CA ALA A 576 3.53 8.51 11.07
C ALA A 576 3.03 9.20 9.78
N LEU A 577 3.61 10.34 9.40
CA LEU A 577 3.36 11.04 8.14
C LEU A 577 4.46 10.80 7.09
N ASP A 578 5.33 9.80 7.32
CA ASP A 578 6.51 9.50 6.49
C ASP A 578 7.46 10.70 6.31
N LYS A 579 7.44 11.64 7.26
CA LYS A 579 8.36 12.80 7.32
C LYS A 579 9.61 12.42 8.10
N ASP A 580 10.37 11.46 7.55
CA ASP A 580 11.47 10.77 8.24
C ASP A 580 12.55 11.71 8.77
N GLN A 581 13.05 12.64 7.94
CA GLN A 581 14.13 13.56 8.34
C GLN A 581 13.70 14.52 9.47
N PRO A 582 12.56 15.24 9.37
CA PRO A 582 12.01 16.00 10.50
C PRO A 582 11.74 15.16 11.76
N ALA A 583 11.32 13.89 11.60
CA ALA A 583 11.09 12.99 12.72
C ALA A 583 12.39 12.65 13.46
N ILE A 584 13.47 12.34 12.73
CA ILE A 584 14.81 12.11 13.30
C ILE A 584 15.29 13.34 14.09
N GLU A 585 15.12 14.53 13.52
CA GLU A 585 15.49 15.79 14.18
C GLU A 585 14.70 16.01 15.47
N ALA A 586 13.38 15.80 15.44
CA ALA A 586 12.52 15.92 16.62
C ALA A 586 12.90 14.90 17.71
N LEU A 587 13.17 13.64 17.34
CA LEU A 587 13.62 12.61 18.29
C LEU A 587 15.01 12.94 18.86
N GLN A 588 15.91 13.52 18.06
CA GLN A 588 17.21 13.98 18.56
C GLN A 588 17.05 15.14 19.55
N GLN A 589 16.13 16.08 19.31
CA GLN A 589 15.80 17.13 20.27
C GLN A 589 15.20 16.57 21.57
N ALA A 590 14.41 15.49 21.47
CA ALA A 590 13.90 14.79 22.65
C ALA A 590 15.05 14.23 23.50
N ILE A 591 16.10 13.66 22.89
CA ILE A 591 17.29 13.19 23.60
C ILE A 591 18.06 14.38 24.21
N ASN A 592 18.27 15.45 23.45
CA ASN A 592 19.04 16.62 23.89
C ASN A 592 18.40 17.35 25.08
N THR A 593 17.07 17.32 25.15
CA THR A 593 16.28 17.96 26.22
C THR A 593 15.90 17.02 27.35
N LEU A 594 16.32 15.75 27.29
CA LEU A 594 16.03 14.75 28.31
C LEU A 594 16.73 15.11 29.64
N PRO A 595 16.01 15.17 30.77
CA PRO A 595 16.64 15.40 32.08
C PRO A 595 17.62 14.27 32.45
N LYS A 596 18.64 14.55 33.27
CA LYS A 596 19.62 13.54 33.70
C LYS A 596 19.12 12.82 34.96
N GLY A 597 18.89 11.49 34.89
CA GLY A 597 18.50 10.64 36.03
C GLY A 597 18.34 9.16 35.65
N GLU A 598 18.43 8.25 36.63
CA GLU A 598 18.40 6.79 36.41
C GLU A 598 17.04 6.28 35.87
N ASP A 599 15.93 6.90 36.29
CA ASP A 599 14.56 6.62 35.81
C ASP A 599 14.33 6.98 34.33
N LEU A 600 15.20 7.76 33.71
CA LEU A 600 15.06 8.21 32.31
C LEU A 600 15.82 7.34 31.31
N LYS A 601 16.65 6.39 31.76
CA LYS A 601 17.34 5.42 30.87
C LYS A 601 16.35 4.63 30.01
N ASN A 602 15.23 4.19 30.60
CA ASN A 602 14.15 3.48 29.88
C ASN A 602 13.48 4.35 28.81
N PHE A 603 13.30 5.64 29.11
CA PHE A 603 12.72 6.57 28.15
C PHE A 603 13.72 6.88 27.03
N HIS A 604 14.98 7.13 27.37
CA HIS A 604 16.07 7.35 26.41
C HIS A 604 16.21 6.18 25.43
N SER A 605 16.29 4.94 25.92
CA SER A 605 16.38 3.76 25.06
C SER A 605 15.17 3.62 24.13
N SER A 606 13.97 4.03 24.58
CA SER A 606 12.77 4.06 23.76
C SER A 606 12.81 5.12 22.64
N ILE A 607 13.37 6.30 22.90
CA ILE A 607 13.59 7.32 21.85
C ILE A 607 14.55 6.76 20.78
N LEU A 608 15.65 6.13 21.21
CA LEU A 608 16.63 5.52 20.31
C LEU A 608 15.99 4.42 19.45
N GLN A 609 15.17 3.54 20.03
CA GLN A 609 14.43 2.53 19.26
C GLN A 609 13.58 3.17 18.15
N ARG A 610 12.85 4.25 18.48
CA ARG A 610 12.05 4.97 17.48
C ARG A 610 12.91 5.60 16.40
N GLN A 611 14.02 6.23 16.78
CA GLN A 611 14.94 6.85 15.85
C GLN A 611 15.56 5.82 14.90
N SER A 612 15.91 4.63 15.39
CA SER A 612 16.35 3.49 14.56
C SER A 612 15.30 3.08 13.53
N GLY A 613 14.04 2.95 13.94
CA GLY A 613 12.94 2.63 13.04
C GLY A 613 12.74 3.67 11.93
N VAL A 614 12.89 4.97 12.25
CA VAL A 614 12.80 6.05 11.25
C VAL A 614 14.00 6.03 10.29
N TYR A 615 15.23 5.79 10.76
CA TYR A 615 16.38 5.59 9.88
C TYR A 615 16.19 4.39 8.93
N ARG A 616 15.59 3.30 9.41
CA ARG A 616 15.26 2.14 8.57
C ARG A 616 14.22 2.51 7.50
N SER A 617 13.16 3.25 7.86
CA SER A 617 12.18 3.79 6.90
C SER A 617 12.84 4.63 5.80
N LEU A 618 13.76 5.53 6.20
CA LEU A 618 14.50 6.36 5.25
C LEU A 618 15.38 5.51 4.32
N GLY A 619 15.95 4.42 4.82
CA GLY A 619 16.66 3.44 4.00
C GLY A 619 15.75 2.70 3.01
N ASP A 620 14.55 2.31 3.43
CA ASP A 620 13.54 1.68 2.58
C ASP A 620 13.09 2.62 1.44
N PHE A 621 12.89 3.90 1.75
CA PHE A 621 12.62 4.95 0.76
C PHE A 621 13.77 5.12 -0.24
N SER A 622 15.01 5.22 0.26
CA SER A 622 16.20 5.33 -0.61
C SER A 622 16.39 4.11 -1.50
N THR A 623 16.08 2.91 -1.00
CA THR A 623 16.08 1.67 -1.80
C THR A 623 15.06 1.77 -2.92
N SER A 624 13.84 2.19 -2.61
CA SER A 624 12.75 2.35 -3.58
C SER A 624 13.06 3.40 -4.66
N ALA A 625 13.85 4.42 -4.30
CA ALA A 625 14.34 5.46 -5.20
C ALA A 625 15.61 5.06 -6.00
N GLY A 626 16.12 3.83 -5.86
CA GLY A 626 17.34 3.37 -6.54
C GLY A 626 18.65 3.94 -5.98
N ARG A 627 18.62 4.51 -4.76
CA ARG A 627 19.77 5.13 -4.09
C ARG A 627 20.39 4.16 -3.08
N GLU A 628 20.96 3.06 -3.57
CA GLU A 628 21.43 1.95 -2.72
C GLU A 628 22.51 2.35 -1.70
N ARG A 629 23.44 3.23 -2.06
CA ARG A 629 24.49 3.69 -1.14
C ARG A 629 23.90 4.43 0.05
N GLU A 630 23.01 5.38 -0.22
CA GLU A 630 22.31 6.15 0.80
C GLU A 630 21.43 5.25 1.67
N ALA A 631 20.74 4.29 1.05
CA ALA A 631 19.96 3.29 1.79
C ALA A 631 20.83 2.52 2.79
N ARG A 632 22.00 2.03 2.34
CA ARG A 632 22.95 1.32 3.20
C ARG A 632 23.49 2.19 4.32
N GLU A 633 23.82 3.45 4.04
CA GLU A 633 24.26 4.41 5.07
C GLU A 633 23.17 4.62 6.14
N ASN A 634 21.90 4.78 5.73
CA ASN A 634 20.77 4.91 6.65
C ASN A 634 20.53 3.65 7.50
N TYR A 635 20.63 2.45 6.91
CA TYR A 635 20.52 1.21 7.67
C TYR A 635 21.66 1.04 8.70
N GLU A 636 22.88 1.44 8.39
CA GLU A 636 23.99 1.40 9.36
C GLU A 636 23.79 2.43 10.50
N GLN A 637 23.18 3.59 10.22
CA GLN A 637 22.76 4.52 11.28
C GLN A 637 21.67 3.90 12.17
N ALA A 638 20.67 3.26 11.57
CA ALA A 638 19.64 2.54 12.32
C ALA A 638 20.25 1.49 13.25
N LEU A 639 21.25 0.73 12.76
CA LEU A 639 21.95 -0.30 13.53
C LEU A 639 22.76 0.30 14.69
N THR A 640 23.41 1.43 14.46
CA THR A 640 24.18 2.15 15.48
C THR A 640 23.27 2.60 16.62
N VAL A 641 22.15 3.25 16.29
CA VAL A 641 21.19 3.78 17.26
C VAL A 641 20.53 2.65 18.06
N ILE A 642 20.13 1.54 17.44
CA ILE A 642 19.51 0.44 18.17
C ILE A 642 20.49 -0.27 19.10
N ASN A 643 21.77 -0.38 18.72
CA ASN A 643 22.80 -0.92 19.62
C ASN A 643 23.01 -0.01 20.85
N GLN A 644 22.85 1.31 20.73
CA GLN A 644 22.84 2.23 21.87
C GLN A 644 21.61 2.01 22.77
N ALA A 645 20.42 1.76 22.19
CA ALA A 645 19.24 1.42 22.98
C ALA A 645 19.44 0.13 23.79
N ILE A 646 20.03 -0.89 23.17
CA ILE A 646 20.35 -2.19 23.79
C ILE A 646 21.39 -2.03 24.91
N SER A 647 22.42 -1.18 24.74
CA SER A 647 23.43 -0.97 25.77
C SER A 647 22.86 -0.28 27.02
N LEU A 648 21.84 0.56 26.86
CA LEU A 648 21.11 1.18 27.97
C LEU A 648 20.17 0.21 28.67
N LEU A 649 19.49 -0.66 27.91
CA LEU A 649 18.51 -1.61 28.44
C LEU A 649 18.56 -2.95 27.68
N PRO A 650 19.47 -3.87 28.07
CA PRO A 650 19.74 -5.10 27.32
C PRO A 650 18.67 -6.18 27.45
N ASN A 651 17.71 -6.01 28.36
CA ASN A 651 16.65 -6.99 28.61
C ASN A 651 15.34 -6.64 27.88
N ASN A 652 15.33 -5.61 27.02
CA ASN A 652 14.15 -5.28 26.22
C ASN A 652 14.18 -6.06 24.91
N PRO A 653 13.23 -6.98 24.70
CA PRO A 653 13.32 -7.91 23.60
C PRO A 653 12.93 -7.23 22.27
N ASN A 654 12.07 -6.18 22.30
CA ASN A 654 11.67 -5.42 21.11
C ASN A 654 12.87 -4.75 20.42
N TYR A 655 13.93 -4.43 21.16
CA TYR A 655 15.13 -3.82 20.59
C TYR A 655 15.94 -4.79 19.74
N TYR A 656 15.98 -6.06 20.13
CA TYR A 656 16.62 -7.09 19.33
C TYR A 656 15.81 -7.43 18.08
N ASN A 657 14.47 -7.34 18.15
CA ASN A 657 13.63 -7.42 16.95
C ASN A 657 13.88 -6.25 15.99
N GLU A 658 13.98 -5.01 16.46
CA GLU A 658 14.34 -3.89 15.58
C GLU A 658 15.76 -4.06 15.00
N LYS A 659 16.72 -4.51 15.82
CA LYS A 659 18.07 -4.83 15.35
C LYS A 659 18.07 -5.92 14.26
N TRP A 660 17.25 -6.96 14.43
CA TRP A 660 17.02 -7.97 13.41
C TRP A 660 16.49 -7.34 12.12
N ALA A 661 15.45 -6.51 12.20
CA ALA A 661 14.83 -5.89 11.03
C ALA A 661 15.84 -5.02 10.25
N VAL A 662 16.73 -4.31 10.95
CA VAL A 662 17.81 -3.53 10.32
C VAL A 662 18.86 -4.44 9.66
N LEU A 663 19.29 -5.51 10.35
CA LEU A 663 20.29 -6.44 9.84
C LEU A 663 19.80 -7.23 8.62
N ASP A 664 18.50 -7.52 8.57
CA ASP A 664 17.84 -8.12 7.42
C ASP A 664 17.95 -7.24 6.17
N LYS A 665 17.67 -5.93 6.29
CA LYS A 665 17.87 -4.94 5.21
C LYS A 665 19.32 -4.82 4.77
N LEU A 666 20.26 -4.99 5.69
CA LEU A 666 21.70 -5.04 5.41
C LEU A 666 22.18 -6.40 4.86
N LYS A 667 21.29 -7.40 4.78
CA LYS A 667 21.60 -8.79 4.38
C LYS A 667 22.67 -9.45 5.27
N ARG A 668 22.76 -9.03 6.53
CA ARG A 668 23.67 -9.59 7.55
C ARG A 668 22.95 -10.68 8.34
N TYR A 669 22.54 -11.73 7.62
CA TYR A 669 21.58 -12.72 8.11
C TYR A 669 22.01 -13.48 9.36
N ASP A 670 23.31 -13.81 9.53
CA ASP A 670 23.79 -14.50 10.73
C ASP A 670 23.70 -13.63 12.00
N GLU A 671 24.02 -12.34 11.89
CA GLU A 671 23.85 -11.39 12.99
C GLU A 671 22.37 -11.12 13.28
N GLY A 672 21.55 -11.04 12.22
CA GLY A 672 20.10 -10.94 12.34
C GLY A 672 19.51 -12.13 13.08
N LEU A 673 19.99 -13.34 12.76
CA LEU A 673 19.58 -14.59 13.42
C LEU A 673 19.94 -14.58 14.91
N ALA A 674 21.13 -14.11 15.26
CA ALA A 674 21.54 -13.95 16.66
C ALA A 674 20.65 -12.94 17.39
N ALA A 675 20.35 -11.80 16.76
CA ALA A 675 19.48 -10.78 17.33
C ALA A 675 18.07 -11.32 17.59
N ILE A 676 17.40 -11.90 16.59
CA ILE A 676 16.03 -12.41 16.76
C ILE A 676 15.96 -13.61 17.71
N THR A 677 17.03 -14.41 17.83
CA THR A 677 17.12 -15.49 18.82
C THR A 677 17.23 -14.95 20.24
N GLN A 678 18.10 -13.97 20.49
CA GLN A 678 18.17 -13.28 21.78
C GLN A 678 16.82 -12.66 22.15
N ALA A 679 16.14 -12.13 21.14
CA ALA A 679 14.80 -11.61 21.27
C ALA A 679 13.84 -12.71 21.80
N ILE A 680 13.80 -13.88 21.16
CA ILE A 680 12.98 -15.04 21.56
C ILE A 680 13.34 -15.52 22.97
N ASP A 681 14.62 -15.58 23.31
CA ASP A 681 15.09 -16.05 24.62
C ASP A 681 14.61 -15.14 25.76
N LEU A 682 14.53 -13.83 25.51
CA LEU A 682 14.01 -12.86 26.48
C LEU A 682 12.48 -12.93 26.58
N ALA A 683 11.77 -13.05 25.45
CA ALA A 683 10.31 -13.14 25.43
C ALA A 683 9.80 -13.90 24.19
N PRO A 684 9.51 -15.21 24.30
CA PRO A 684 9.00 -16.01 23.19
C PRO A 684 7.66 -15.47 22.66
N ARG A 685 7.60 -15.12 21.37
CA ARG A 685 6.39 -14.54 20.74
C ARG A 685 6.20 -15.07 19.33
N ALA A 686 4.95 -15.20 18.89
CA ALA A 686 4.62 -15.76 17.59
C ALA A 686 5.29 -15.00 16.44
N ALA A 687 5.28 -13.66 16.50
CA ALA A 687 5.92 -12.82 15.48
C ALA A 687 7.44 -13.08 15.37
N TRP A 688 8.10 -13.54 16.42
CA TRP A 688 9.56 -13.58 16.53
C TRP A 688 10.09 -14.87 15.95
N TYR A 689 9.39 -15.97 16.27
CA TYR A 689 9.52 -17.23 15.55
C TYR A 689 9.23 -17.01 14.06
N SER A 690 8.17 -16.29 13.69
CA SER A 690 7.88 -16.04 12.28
C SER A 690 8.96 -15.23 11.57
N ASN A 691 9.50 -14.19 12.21
CA ASN A 691 10.61 -13.39 11.69
C ASN A 691 11.88 -14.22 11.53
N ARG A 692 12.19 -15.08 12.50
CA ARG A 692 13.33 -16.01 12.41
C ARG A 692 13.12 -17.09 11.34
N GLY A 693 11.88 -17.56 11.17
CA GLY A 693 11.49 -18.45 10.08
C GLY A 693 11.72 -17.84 8.71
N ASN A 694 11.40 -16.55 8.54
CA ASN A 694 11.70 -15.82 7.31
C ASN A 694 13.21 -15.78 7.02
N LEU A 695 14.06 -15.48 8.02
CA LEU A 695 15.52 -15.55 7.85
C LEU A 695 16.01 -16.94 7.49
N TYR A 696 15.40 -17.99 8.04
CA TYR A 696 15.76 -19.35 7.67
C TYR A 696 15.44 -19.65 6.19
N ILE A 697 14.43 -19.02 5.59
CA ILE A 697 14.21 -19.10 4.14
C ILE A 697 15.38 -18.49 3.37
N ASP A 698 15.83 -17.29 3.76
CA ASP A 698 16.94 -16.60 3.10
C ASP A 698 18.26 -17.39 3.22
N LEU A 699 18.45 -18.08 4.35
CA LEU A 699 19.55 -19.01 4.60
C LEU A 699 19.34 -20.41 4.00
N GLN A 700 18.24 -20.65 3.28
CA GLN A 700 17.86 -21.93 2.67
C GLN A 700 17.72 -23.10 3.68
N LYS A 701 17.40 -22.79 4.94
CA LYS A 701 17.17 -23.75 6.04
C LYS A 701 15.67 -24.05 6.20
N TYR A 702 15.06 -24.65 5.19
CA TYR A 702 13.60 -24.80 5.08
C TYR A 702 12.93 -25.55 6.25
N GLU A 703 13.55 -26.61 6.79
CA GLU A 703 13.00 -27.36 7.92
C GLU A 703 12.93 -26.53 9.21
N LEU A 704 13.94 -25.67 9.43
CA LEU A 704 13.93 -24.76 10.58
C LEU A 704 12.88 -23.67 10.42
N ALA A 705 12.71 -23.13 9.21
CA ALA A 705 11.65 -22.16 8.91
C ALA A 705 10.26 -22.76 9.19
N LEU A 706 10.03 -23.99 8.75
CA LEU A 706 8.78 -24.72 8.99
C LEU A 706 8.53 -24.93 10.49
N SER A 707 9.55 -25.34 11.25
CA SER A 707 9.47 -25.51 12.70
C SER A 707 9.11 -24.21 13.41
N ASP A 708 9.72 -23.10 13.00
CA ASP A 708 9.46 -21.79 13.60
C ASP A 708 8.04 -21.28 13.30
N TRP A 709 7.53 -21.41 12.07
CA TRP A 709 6.14 -21.03 11.79
C TRP A 709 5.12 -21.95 12.48
N ASN A 710 5.43 -23.25 12.64
CA ASN A 710 4.62 -24.13 13.48
C ASN A 710 4.58 -23.65 14.93
N LYS A 711 5.73 -23.25 15.49
CA LYS A 711 5.78 -22.70 16.86
C LYS A 711 5.07 -21.36 16.97
N ALA A 712 5.16 -20.50 15.95
CA ALA A 712 4.42 -19.25 15.89
C ALA A 712 2.91 -19.47 15.94
N ILE A 713 2.41 -20.44 15.16
CA ILE A 713 0.98 -20.82 15.14
C ILE A 713 0.54 -21.47 16.45
N GLU A 714 1.41 -22.28 17.08
CA GLU A 714 1.15 -22.84 18.41
C GLU A 714 0.97 -21.75 19.47
N LEU A 715 1.82 -20.72 19.46
CA LEU A 715 1.77 -19.59 20.39
C LEU A 715 0.60 -18.64 20.09
N ASN A 716 0.28 -18.42 18.82
CA ASN A 716 -0.84 -17.60 18.39
C ASN A 716 -1.53 -18.23 17.16
N PRO A 717 -2.60 -19.03 17.37
CA PRO A 717 -3.34 -19.67 16.28
C PRO A 717 -4.03 -18.70 15.31
N ASN A 718 -4.15 -17.42 15.68
CA ASN A 718 -4.73 -16.35 14.88
C ASN A 718 -3.65 -15.43 14.26
N PHE A 719 -2.41 -15.92 14.09
CA PHE A 719 -1.35 -15.15 13.47
C PHE A 719 -1.27 -15.44 11.96
N ALA A 720 -1.99 -14.63 11.16
CA ALA A 720 -2.16 -14.83 9.73
C ALA A 720 -0.84 -14.90 8.94
N ASP A 721 0.15 -14.07 9.30
CA ASP A 721 1.46 -14.03 8.64
C ASP A 721 2.18 -15.39 8.67
N ALA A 722 2.14 -16.10 9.80
CA ALA A 722 2.78 -17.41 9.90
C ALA A 722 2.14 -18.46 8.98
N TYR A 723 0.81 -18.44 8.82
CA TYR A 723 0.14 -19.30 7.84
C TYR A 723 0.49 -18.89 6.41
N ASN A 724 0.47 -17.61 6.06
CA ASN A 724 0.85 -17.15 4.72
C ASN A 724 2.29 -17.57 4.36
N ASN A 725 3.23 -17.37 5.29
CA ASN A 725 4.64 -17.68 5.07
C ASN A 725 4.89 -19.20 4.99
N ARG A 726 4.25 -19.99 5.85
CA ARG A 726 4.30 -21.46 5.77
C ARG A 726 3.64 -21.97 4.48
N GLY A 727 2.54 -21.36 4.05
CA GLY A 727 1.89 -21.64 2.77
C GLY A 727 2.81 -21.38 1.58
N ASN A 728 3.57 -20.28 1.59
CA ASN A 728 4.59 -19.97 0.58
C ASN A 728 5.67 -21.07 0.50
N LEU A 729 6.14 -21.57 1.64
CA LEU A 729 7.09 -22.68 1.65
C LEU A 729 6.46 -23.99 1.14
N TYR A 730 5.23 -24.32 1.55
CA TYR A 730 4.53 -25.49 1.03
C TYR A 730 4.31 -25.42 -0.48
N LYS A 731 3.99 -24.24 -1.03
CA LYS A 731 3.90 -24.02 -2.48
C LYS A 731 5.24 -24.34 -3.16
N ASN A 732 6.35 -23.85 -2.61
CA ASN A 732 7.70 -24.09 -3.14
C ASN A 732 8.09 -25.58 -3.06
N LEU A 733 7.66 -26.28 -2.01
CA LEU A 733 7.81 -27.73 -1.84
C LEU A 733 6.77 -28.55 -2.64
N GLN A 734 5.96 -27.91 -3.49
CA GLN A 734 4.89 -28.52 -4.29
C GLN A 734 3.80 -29.25 -3.48
N LYS A 735 3.67 -28.93 -2.18
CA LYS A 735 2.62 -29.42 -1.28
C LYS A 735 1.38 -28.53 -1.39
N TYR A 736 0.75 -28.50 -2.57
CA TYR A 736 -0.27 -27.51 -2.92
C TYR A 736 -1.51 -27.52 -2.03
N GLU A 737 -1.99 -28.68 -1.58
CA GLU A 737 -3.14 -28.77 -0.68
C GLU A 737 -2.87 -28.11 0.68
N LEU A 738 -1.68 -28.31 1.24
CA LEU A 738 -1.28 -27.67 2.50
C LEU A 738 -1.13 -26.15 2.31
N ALA A 739 -0.52 -25.72 1.19
CA ALA A 739 -0.40 -24.31 0.86
C ALA A 739 -1.78 -23.63 0.75
N LEU A 740 -2.71 -24.27 0.05
CA LEU A 740 -4.07 -23.75 -0.12
C LEU A 740 -4.83 -23.64 1.20
N SER A 741 -4.69 -24.64 2.08
CA SER A 741 -5.26 -24.62 3.43
C SER A 741 -4.70 -23.46 4.25
N ASP A 742 -3.38 -23.27 4.23
CA ASP A 742 -2.71 -22.21 4.99
C ASP A 742 -3.08 -20.81 4.48
N TYR A 743 -3.08 -20.57 3.16
CA TYR A 743 -3.51 -19.29 2.62
C TYR A 743 -4.98 -18.99 2.94
N SER A 744 -5.85 -19.99 2.85
CA SER A 744 -7.27 -19.81 3.21
C SER A 744 -7.43 -19.52 4.68
N LYS A 745 -6.67 -20.18 5.56
CA LYS A 745 -6.68 -19.90 6.99
C LYS A 745 -6.16 -18.49 7.31
N ALA A 746 -5.11 -18.03 6.62
CA ALA A 746 -4.61 -16.67 6.76
C ALA A 746 -5.67 -15.62 6.38
N ILE A 747 -6.42 -15.87 5.30
CA ILE A 747 -7.53 -15.02 4.84
C ILE A 747 -8.73 -15.07 5.80
N ASP A 748 -9.06 -16.24 6.34
CA ASP A 748 -10.14 -16.39 7.33
C ASP A 748 -9.83 -15.61 8.61
N ILE A 749 -8.56 -15.61 9.03
CA ILE A 749 -8.08 -14.84 10.19
C ILE A 749 -8.05 -13.33 9.88
N ASN A 750 -7.52 -12.95 8.71
CA ASN A 750 -7.44 -11.56 8.28
C ASN A 750 -8.01 -11.39 6.87
N PRO A 751 -9.33 -11.08 6.74
CA PRO A 751 -9.97 -10.89 5.45
C PRO A 751 -9.45 -9.69 4.63
N LYS A 752 -8.65 -8.81 5.25
CA LYS A 752 -7.98 -7.67 4.60
C LYS A 752 -6.51 -7.95 4.26
N PHE A 753 -6.07 -9.22 4.28
CA PHE A 753 -4.68 -9.56 3.97
C PHE A 753 -4.45 -9.72 2.46
N ALA A 754 -4.26 -8.60 1.75
CA ALA A 754 -4.13 -8.58 0.29
C ALA A 754 -3.04 -9.53 -0.25
N GLU A 755 -1.90 -9.65 0.43
CA GLU A 755 -0.81 -10.55 0.03
C GLU A 755 -1.24 -12.03 0.02
N ALA A 756 -2.00 -12.48 1.03
CA ALA A 756 -2.48 -13.86 1.09
C ALA A 756 -3.43 -14.19 -0.07
N TYR A 757 -4.26 -13.23 -0.50
CA TYR A 757 -5.06 -13.38 -1.71
C TYR A 757 -4.19 -13.47 -2.96
N VAL A 758 -3.17 -12.62 -3.12
CA VAL A 758 -2.22 -12.74 -4.25
C VAL A 758 -1.51 -14.10 -4.26
N ASN A 759 -1.04 -14.56 -3.10
CA ASN A 759 -0.33 -15.83 -2.97
C ASN A 759 -1.24 -17.03 -3.30
N ARG A 760 -2.49 -17.02 -2.83
CA ARG A 760 -3.49 -18.04 -3.17
C ARG A 760 -3.90 -17.96 -4.64
N GLY A 761 -4.08 -16.75 -5.18
CA GLY A 761 -4.36 -16.52 -6.59
C GLY A 761 -3.24 -17.06 -7.50
N ASN A 762 -1.98 -16.84 -7.13
CA ASN A 762 -0.82 -17.41 -7.82
C ASN A 762 -0.85 -18.96 -7.79
N LEU A 763 -1.22 -19.56 -6.65
CA LEU A 763 -1.38 -21.01 -6.55
C LEU A 763 -2.53 -21.52 -7.42
N TYR A 764 -3.68 -20.84 -7.42
CA TYR A 764 -4.80 -21.20 -8.30
C TYR A 764 -4.45 -21.08 -9.77
N LYS A 765 -3.69 -20.06 -10.16
CA LYS A 765 -3.15 -19.92 -11.52
C LYS A 765 -2.28 -21.12 -11.89
N ASN A 766 -1.36 -21.53 -11.02
CA ASN A 766 -0.50 -22.70 -11.25
C ASN A 766 -1.31 -24.00 -11.38
N LEU A 767 -2.41 -24.12 -10.63
CA LEU A 767 -3.35 -25.23 -10.71
C LEU A 767 -4.38 -25.09 -11.86
N GLN A 768 -4.22 -24.10 -12.74
CA GLN A 768 -5.11 -23.79 -13.87
C GLN A 768 -6.57 -23.46 -13.47
N LYS A 769 -6.79 -23.08 -12.21
CA LYS A 769 -8.09 -22.63 -11.69
C LYS A 769 -8.26 -21.13 -11.90
N TYR A 770 -8.30 -20.70 -13.16
CA TYR A 770 -8.19 -19.29 -13.56
C TYR A 770 -9.28 -18.37 -12.99
N GLU A 771 -10.53 -18.82 -12.89
CA GLU A 771 -11.62 -18.01 -12.31
C GLU A 771 -11.39 -17.70 -10.83
N LEU A 772 -10.88 -18.66 -10.06
CA LEU A 772 -10.55 -18.45 -8.65
C LEU A 772 -9.34 -17.52 -8.50
N ALA A 773 -8.32 -17.68 -9.35
CA ALA A 773 -7.17 -16.79 -9.37
C ALA A 773 -7.57 -15.33 -9.67
N LEU A 774 -8.45 -15.14 -10.66
CA LEU A 774 -8.97 -13.82 -11.04
C LEU A 774 -9.75 -13.16 -9.90
N SER A 775 -10.58 -13.94 -9.20
CA SER A 775 -11.33 -13.47 -8.03
C SER A 775 -10.40 -13.03 -6.90
N ASP A 776 -9.38 -13.83 -6.57
CA ASP A 776 -8.43 -13.51 -5.50
C ASP A 776 -7.58 -12.26 -5.84
N TYR A 777 -7.07 -12.13 -7.07
CA TYR A 777 -6.33 -10.93 -7.47
C TYR A 777 -7.20 -9.67 -7.43
N THR A 778 -8.46 -9.77 -7.87
CA THR A 778 -9.41 -8.65 -7.81
C THR A 778 -9.69 -8.27 -6.36
N LYS A 779 -9.88 -9.26 -5.48
CA LYS A 779 -10.09 -8.99 -4.06
C LYS A 779 -8.87 -8.34 -3.40
N ALA A 780 -7.65 -8.75 -3.77
CA ALA A 780 -6.43 -8.11 -3.30
C ALA A 780 -6.35 -6.63 -3.71
N ILE A 781 -6.77 -6.31 -4.93
CA ILE A 781 -6.84 -4.93 -5.45
C ILE A 781 -7.94 -4.12 -4.76
N ASP A 782 -9.11 -4.72 -4.50
CA ASP A 782 -10.20 -4.05 -3.75
C ASP A 782 -9.76 -3.70 -2.32
N ILE A 783 -8.94 -4.56 -1.71
CA ILE A 783 -8.37 -4.34 -0.37
C ILE A 783 -7.26 -3.26 -0.41
N ASN A 784 -6.37 -3.34 -1.40
CA ASN A 784 -5.28 -2.38 -1.60
C ASN A 784 -5.19 -1.93 -3.07
N PRO A 785 -5.83 -0.81 -3.42
CA PRO A 785 -5.82 -0.27 -4.79
C PRO A 785 -4.44 0.16 -5.30
N ASN A 786 -3.45 0.30 -4.41
CA ASN A 786 -2.07 0.66 -4.76
C ASN A 786 -1.13 -0.55 -4.73
N TYR A 787 -1.65 -1.78 -4.90
CA TYR A 787 -0.83 -2.99 -4.87
C TYR A 787 -0.35 -3.40 -6.27
N ALA A 788 0.75 -2.81 -6.74
CA ALA A 788 1.29 -3.02 -8.10
C ALA A 788 1.49 -4.51 -8.48
N MET A 789 1.92 -5.35 -7.53
CA MET A 789 2.11 -6.78 -7.77
C MET A 789 0.80 -7.51 -8.12
N ALA A 790 -0.32 -7.15 -7.49
CA ALA A 790 -1.62 -7.76 -7.77
C ALA A 790 -2.09 -7.44 -9.20
N TYR A 791 -1.93 -6.18 -9.64
CA TYR A 791 -2.19 -5.78 -11.02
C TYR A 791 -1.30 -6.54 -12.01
N ASN A 792 0.02 -6.60 -11.78
CA ASN A 792 0.93 -7.35 -12.66
C ASN A 792 0.54 -8.84 -12.76
N ASN A 793 0.21 -9.49 -11.64
CA ASN A 793 -0.14 -10.91 -11.64
C ASN A 793 -1.50 -11.17 -12.30
N ARG A 794 -2.48 -10.27 -12.14
CA ARG A 794 -3.75 -10.33 -12.86
C ARG A 794 -3.57 -10.04 -14.36
N GLY A 795 -2.69 -9.12 -14.72
CA GLY A 795 -2.25 -8.86 -16.09
C GLY A 795 -1.64 -10.11 -16.75
N ASN A 796 -0.75 -10.81 -16.04
CA ASN A 796 -0.21 -12.10 -16.49
C ASN A 796 -1.32 -13.13 -16.74
N LEU A 797 -2.30 -13.23 -15.84
CA LEU A 797 -3.44 -14.13 -16.01
C LEU A 797 -4.31 -13.73 -17.22
N TYR A 798 -4.57 -12.45 -17.43
CA TYR A 798 -5.29 -11.97 -18.61
C TYR A 798 -4.53 -12.26 -19.90
N SER A 799 -3.20 -12.16 -19.90
CA SER A 799 -2.35 -12.53 -21.03
C SER A 799 -2.50 -14.02 -21.37
N ASP A 800 -2.46 -14.91 -20.37
CA ASP A 800 -2.66 -16.35 -20.55
C ASP A 800 -4.06 -16.68 -21.11
N LEU A 801 -5.08 -15.90 -20.71
CA LEU A 801 -6.45 -16.00 -21.20
C LEU A 801 -6.69 -15.27 -22.54
N GLN A 802 -5.62 -14.73 -23.16
CA GLN A 802 -5.66 -13.97 -24.42
C GLN A 802 -6.54 -12.70 -24.37
N LYS A 803 -6.78 -12.15 -23.17
CA LYS A 803 -7.50 -10.89 -22.94
C LYS A 803 -6.52 -9.71 -22.93
N TYR A 804 -5.89 -9.48 -24.08
CA TYR A 804 -4.71 -8.60 -24.19
C TYR A 804 -4.96 -7.14 -23.76
N ASP A 805 -6.12 -6.56 -24.05
CA ASP A 805 -6.42 -5.17 -23.65
C ASP A 805 -6.48 -5.01 -22.13
N LEU A 806 -7.05 -5.99 -21.43
CA LEU A 806 -7.11 -6.01 -19.96
C LEU A 806 -5.70 -6.21 -19.37
N ALA A 807 -4.89 -7.09 -19.96
CA ALA A 807 -3.52 -7.30 -19.54
C ALA A 807 -2.68 -6.02 -19.68
N LEU A 808 -2.76 -5.33 -20.82
CA LEU A 808 -2.07 -4.04 -21.04
C LEU A 808 -2.50 -2.97 -20.03
N SER A 809 -3.81 -2.90 -19.72
CA SER A 809 -4.35 -1.97 -18.73
C SER A 809 -3.79 -2.25 -17.33
N ASP A 810 -3.80 -3.51 -16.90
CA ASP A 810 -3.28 -3.91 -15.59
C ASP A 810 -1.77 -3.71 -15.48
N TYR A 811 -0.97 -4.07 -16.48
CA TYR A 811 0.47 -3.78 -16.47
C TYR A 811 0.76 -2.29 -16.41
N SER A 812 0.03 -1.47 -17.17
CA SER A 812 0.20 -0.02 -17.14
C SER A 812 -0.17 0.56 -15.78
N LYS A 813 -1.25 0.06 -15.15
CA LYS A 813 -1.63 0.47 -13.80
C LYS A 813 -0.58 0.08 -12.76
N ALA A 814 0.02 -1.11 -12.88
CA ALA A 814 1.13 -1.54 -12.02
C ALA A 814 2.34 -0.60 -12.13
N ILE A 815 2.66 -0.15 -13.35
CA ILE A 815 3.73 0.81 -13.63
C ILE A 815 3.37 2.22 -13.11
N ASP A 816 2.13 2.66 -13.24
CA ASP A 816 1.68 3.95 -12.71
C ASP A 816 1.79 4.00 -11.18
N ILE A 817 1.48 2.88 -10.52
CA ILE A 817 1.62 2.73 -9.07
C ILE A 817 3.10 2.67 -8.66
N ASN A 818 3.91 1.88 -9.39
CA ASN A 818 5.34 1.74 -9.14
C ASN A 818 6.14 1.89 -10.45
N PRO A 819 6.64 3.11 -10.75
CA PRO A 819 7.43 3.39 -11.94
C PRO A 819 8.77 2.65 -12.01
N ASN A 820 9.23 2.06 -10.89
CA ASN A 820 10.46 1.26 -10.81
C ASN A 820 10.16 -0.25 -10.80
N TYR A 821 8.99 -0.68 -11.30
CA TYR A 821 8.63 -2.10 -11.32
C TYR A 821 9.09 -2.80 -12.61
N ALA A 822 10.38 -3.18 -12.67
CA ALA A 822 11.00 -3.79 -13.85
C ALA A 822 10.22 -5.00 -14.42
N MET A 823 9.63 -5.84 -13.58
CA MET A 823 8.86 -7.01 -14.00
C MET A 823 7.61 -6.62 -14.82
N ALA A 824 6.89 -5.57 -14.43
CA ALA A 824 5.71 -5.11 -15.16
C ALA A 824 6.07 -4.55 -16.54
N TYR A 825 7.19 -3.83 -16.65
CA TYR A 825 7.73 -3.42 -17.95
C TYR A 825 8.09 -4.62 -18.83
N ASN A 826 8.83 -5.60 -18.29
CA ASN A 826 9.17 -6.81 -19.05
C ASN A 826 7.92 -7.55 -19.55
N ASN A 827 6.93 -7.78 -18.67
CA ASN A 827 5.72 -8.53 -19.04
C ASN A 827 4.86 -7.77 -20.07
N ARG A 828 4.78 -6.44 -19.95
CA ARG A 828 4.12 -5.61 -20.97
C ARG A 828 4.88 -5.61 -22.29
N GLY A 829 6.22 -5.61 -22.23
CA GLY A 829 7.11 -5.75 -23.38
C GLY A 829 6.91 -7.07 -24.12
N VAL A 830 6.79 -8.19 -23.40
CA VAL A 830 6.45 -9.51 -23.96
C VAL A 830 5.12 -9.43 -24.71
N LEU A 831 4.08 -8.89 -24.07
CA LEU A 831 2.78 -8.77 -24.69
C LEU A 831 2.79 -7.84 -25.93
N TYR A 832 3.57 -6.74 -25.90
CA TYR A 832 3.74 -5.90 -27.09
C TYR A 832 4.48 -6.63 -28.22
N SER A 833 5.45 -7.49 -27.88
CA SER A 833 6.15 -8.32 -28.86
C SER A 833 5.19 -9.30 -29.54
N ASP A 834 4.34 -9.97 -28.76
CA ASP A 834 3.32 -10.89 -29.28
C ASP A 834 2.30 -10.19 -30.19
N LEU A 835 1.95 -8.94 -29.86
CA LEU A 835 1.10 -8.06 -30.67
C LEU A 835 1.83 -7.38 -31.84
N GLN A 836 3.10 -7.74 -32.08
CA GLN A 836 3.96 -7.18 -33.13
C GLN A 836 4.20 -5.66 -33.03
N LYS A 837 4.03 -5.08 -31.84
CA LYS A 837 4.33 -3.67 -31.53
C LYS A 837 5.78 -3.52 -31.06
N TYR A 838 6.71 -3.82 -31.95
CA TYR A 838 8.13 -4.01 -31.62
C TYR A 838 8.82 -2.79 -30.99
N ASP A 839 8.48 -1.56 -31.41
CA ASP A 839 9.08 -0.35 -30.83
C ASP A 839 8.70 -0.15 -29.35
N LEU A 840 7.44 -0.44 -29.02
CA LEU A 840 6.96 -0.37 -27.64
C LEU A 840 7.59 -1.48 -26.79
N ALA A 841 7.70 -2.70 -27.33
CA ALA A 841 8.37 -3.81 -26.67
C ALA A 841 9.84 -3.50 -26.36
N LEU A 842 10.59 -2.99 -27.34
CA LEU A 842 11.99 -2.57 -27.14
C LEU A 842 12.13 -1.48 -26.06
N SER A 843 11.22 -0.50 -26.05
CA SER A 843 11.22 0.56 -25.04
C SER A 843 10.98 0.00 -23.64
N ASP A 844 10.01 -0.89 -23.49
CA ASP A 844 9.65 -1.49 -22.20
C ASP A 844 10.76 -2.42 -21.68
N TYR A 845 11.34 -3.29 -22.54
CA TYR A 845 12.49 -4.11 -22.15
C TYR A 845 13.70 -3.28 -21.74
N THR A 846 13.99 -2.21 -22.48
CA THR A 846 15.09 -1.30 -22.14
C THR A 846 14.84 -0.63 -20.80
N LYS A 847 13.61 -0.16 -20.54
CA LYS A 847 13.26 0.43 -19.25
C LYS A 847 13.36 -0.59 -18.10
N ALA A 848 12.95 -1.84 -18.31
CA ALA A 848 13.10 -2.91 -17.33
C ALA A 848 14.58 -3.16 -16.97
N ILE A 849 15.47 -3.13 -17.97
CA ILE A 849 16.92 -3.28 -17.80
C ILE A 849 17.55 -2.05 -17.13
N ASP A 850 17.11 -0.83 -17.48
CA ASP A 850 17.60 0.40 -16.84
C ASP A 850 17.25 0.43 -15.34
N ILE A 851 16.06 -0.07 -14.98
CA ILE A 851 15.61 -0.20 -13.60
C ILE A 851 16.38 -1.32 -12.88
N ASN A 852 16.53 -2.49 -13.51
CA ASN A 852 17.25 -3.62 -12.97
C ASN A 852 18.28 -4.17 -13.97
N PRO A 853 19.54 -3.70 -13.91
CA PRO A 853 20.61 -4.14 -14.79
C PRO A 853 21.01 -5.63 -14.64
N ASN A 854 20.52 -6.30 -13.59
CA ASN A 854 20.74 -7.73 -13.36
C ASN A 854 19.49 -8.57 -13.72
N TYR A 855 18.57 -8.04 -14.53
CA TYR A 855 17.37 -8.78 -14.93
C TYR A 855 17.62 -9.64 -16.19
N ALA A 856 18.21 -10.82 -16.01
CA ALA A 856 18.62 -11.70 -17.11
C ALA A 856 17.49 -12.03 -18.11
N GLU A 857 16.26 -12.21 -17.63
CA GLU A 857 15.09 -12.51 -18.48
C GLU A 857 14.77 -11.36 -19.45
N ALA A 858 14.82 -10.10 -19.00
CA ALA A 858 14.58 -8.95 -19.86
C ALA A 858 15.63 -8.82 -20.99
N TYR A 859 16.88 -9.19 -20.71
CA TYR A 859 17.91 -9.30 -21.75
C TYR A 859 17.62 -10.42 -22.75
N VAL A 860 17.19 -11.61 -22.30
CA VAL A 860 16.80 -12.69 -23.22
C VAL A 860 15.62 -12.24 -24.09
N ASN A 861 14.57 -11.68 -23.50
CA ASN A 861 13.38 -11.24 -24.24
C ASN A 861 13.72 -10.15 -25.27
N ARG A 862 14.56 -9.18 -24.91
CA ARG A 862 15.02 -8.15 -25.86
C ARG A 862 15.93 -8.74 -26.93
N GLY A 863 16.78 -9.70 -26.56
CA GLY A 863 17.65 -10.43 -27.48
C GLY A 863 16.87 -11.24 -28.51
N VAL A 864 15.78 -11.90 -28.11
CA VAL A 864 14.84 -12.61 -29.00
C VAL A 864 14.25 -11.62 -30.00
N LEU A 865 13.73 -10.50 -29.52
CA LEU A 865 13.17 -9.47 -30.39
C LEU A 865 14.22 -8.87 -31.36
N TYR A 866 15.46 -8.64 -30.91
CA TYR A 866 16.54 -8.22 -31.80
C TYR A 866 16.89 -9.29 -32.85
N SER A 867 16.85 -10.57 -32.49
CA SER A 867 17.07 -11.66 -33.43
C SER A 867 15.97 -11.69 -34.51
N ASP A 868 14.71 -11.50 -34.13
CA ASP A 868 13.57 -11.45 -35.06
C ASP A 868 13.66 -10.24 -36.00
N LEU A 869 14.16 -9.11 -35.51
CA LEU A 869 14.46 -7.92 -36.29
C LEU A 869 15.79 -8.02 -37.08
N GLN A 870 16.45 -9.18 -37.08
CA GLN A 870 17.73 -9.46 -37.73
C GLN A 870 18.90 -8.58 -37.26
N LYS A 871 18.79 -7.99 -36.06
CA LYS A 871 19.86 -7.21 -35.40
C LYS A 871 20.76 -8.14 -34.57
N TYR A 872 21.44 -9.05 -35.26
CA TYR A 872 22.14 -10.18 -34.64
C TYR A 872 23.24 -9.79 -33.65
N ASP A 873 23.98 -8.70 -33.88
CA ASP A 873 25.03 -8.26 -32.95
C ASP A 873 24.46 -7.81 -31.59
N LEU A 874 23.32 -7.10 -31.61
CA LEU A 874 22.62 -6.68 -30.39
C LEU A 874 22.03 -7.88 -29.65
N ALA A 875 21.41 -8.81 -30.38
CA ALA A 875 20.89 -10.05 -29.80
C ALA A 875 22.00 -10.86 -29.11
N LEU A 876 23.17 -10.99 -29.77
CA LEU A 876 24.31 -11.71 -29.22
C LEU A 876 24.84 -11.05 -27.94
N SER A 877 24.90 -9.71 -27.91
CA SER A 877 25.29 -8.94 -26.73
C SER A 877 24.33 -9.19 -25.57
N ASP A 878 23.01 -9.10 -25.82
CA ASP A 878 21.99 -9.28 -24.79
C ASP A 878 21.98 -10.71 -24.23
N TYR A 879 22.05 -11.74 -25.09
CA TYR A 879 22.14 -13.13 -24.61
C TYR A 879 23.40 -13.40 -23.79
N SER A 880 24.54 -12.83 -24.20
CA SER A 880 25.79 -12.97 -23.45
C SER A 880 25.70 -12.27 -22.09
N LYS A 881 25.10 -11.07 -22.04
CA LYS A 881 24.86 -10.36 -20.78
C LYS A 881 23.92 -11.13 -19.85
N ALA A 882 22.87 -11.75 -20.38
CA ALA A 882 21.96 -12.60 -19.61
C ALA A 882 22.70 -13.81 -18.99
N ILE A 883 23.62 -14.43 -19.73
CA ILE A 883 24.46 -15.53 -19.26
C ILE A 883 25.49 -15.07 -18.22
N ASP A 884 26.09 -13.88 -18.40
CA ASP A 884 27.01 -13.30 -17.41
C ASP A 884 26.30 -13.03 -16.07
N ILE A 885 25.04 -12.59 -16.12
CA ILE A 885 24.20 -12.35 -14.95
C ILE A 885 23.77 -13.68 -14.31
N ASN A 886 23.31 -14.64 -15.11
CA ASN A 886 22.87 -15.96 -14.65
C ASN A 886 23.52 -17.07 -15.50
N PRO A 887 24.67 -17.61 -15.03
CA PRO A 887 25.37 -18.69 -15.74
C PRO A 887 24.61 -20.01 -15.83
N ASN A 888 23.51 -20.17 -15.08
CA ASN A 888 22.65 -21.35 -15.09
C ASN A 888 21.34 -21.11 -15.87
N TYR A 889 21.28 -20.09 -16.75
CA TYR A 889 20.10 -19.81 -17.55
C TYR A 889 20.08 -20.59 -18.87
N ALA A 890 19.61 -21.84 -18.85
CA ALA A 890 19.66 -22.75 -20.00
C ALA A 890 19.01 -22.18 -21.28
N GLU A 891 17.92 -21.42 -21.16
CA GLU A 891 17.24 -20.80 -22.31
C GLU A 891 18.12 -19.77 -23.03
N ALA A 892 18.87 -18.95 -22.30
CA ALA A 892 19.78 -17.97 -22.88
C ALA A 892 20.86 -18.64 -23.75
N TYR A 893 21.37 -19.81 -23.31
CA TYR A 893 22.30 -20.62 -24.09
C TYR A 893 21.63 -21.20 -25.35
N VAL A 894 20.40 -21.73 -25.26
CA VAL A 894 19.69 -22.23 -26.45
C VAL A 894 19.46 -21.12 -27.46
N ASN A 895 19.01 -19.94 -27.02
CA ASN A 895 18.76 -18.78 -27.89
C ASN A 895 20.04 -18.26 -28.54
N ARG A 896 21.15 -18.18 -27.79
CA ARG A 896 22.45 -17.82 -28.36
C ARG A 896 23.00 -18.89 -29.30
N GLY A 897 22.84 -20.16 -28.98
CA GLY A 897 23.19 -21.29 -29.84
C GLY A 897 22.41 -21.29 -31.16
N ASN A 898 21.10 -20.99 -31.10
CA ASN A 898 20.26 -20.81 -32.28
C ASN A 898 20.77 -19.67 -33.17
N LEU A 899 21.17 -18.55 -32.56
CA LEU A 899 21.76 -17.43 -33.29
C LEU A 899 23.10 -17.81 -33.93
N TYR A 900 23.99 -18.48 -33.20
CA TYR A 900 25.26 -18.98 -33.75
C TYR A 900 25.07 -19.96 -34.90
N LYS A 901 24.08 -20.86 -34.81
CA LYS A 901 23.71 -21.75 -35.91
C LYS A 901 23.30 -20.97 -37.16
N ASN A 902 22.49 -19.92 -37.01
CA ASN A 902 22.06 -19.07 -38.13
C ASN A 902 23.24 -18.31 -38.75
N LEU A 903 24.21 -17.90 -37.93
CA LEU A 903 25.48 -17.30 -38.37
C LEU A 903 26.52 -18.32 -38.84
N GLN A 904 26.15 -19.60 -38.98
CA GLN A 904 27.02 -20.72 -39.39
C GLN A 904 28.23 -20.97 -38.47
N LYS A 905 28.21 -20.48 -37.23
CA LYS A 905 29.22 -20.71 -36.20
C LYS A 905 28.91 -22.01 -35.42
N TYR A 906 28.98 -23.15 -36.11
CA TYR A 906 28.45 -24.42 -35.61
C TYR A 906 29.12 -24.94 -34.33
N GLU A 907 30.43 -24.77 -34.16
CA GLU A 907 31.12 -25.21 -32.94
C GLU A 907 30.65 -24.44 -31.69
N LEU A 908 30.44 -23.13 -31.82
CA LEU A 908 29.89 -22.32 -30.72
C LEU A 908 28.44 -22.71 -30.40
N ALA A 909 27.63 -22.97 -31.42
CA ALA A 909 26.26 -23.46 -31.24
C ALA A 909 26.23 -24.81 -30.50
N LEU A 910 27.09 -25.77 -30.88
CA LEU A 910 27.21 -27.06 -30.20
C LEU A 910 27.61 -26.90 -28.72
N SER A 911 28.55 -26.00 -28.44
CA SER A 911 28.98 -25.69 -27.07
C SER A 911 27.83 -25.15 -26.24
N ASP A 912 27.09 -24.16 -26.75
CA ASP A 912 25.96 -23.54 -26.04
C ASP A 912 24.81 -24.54 -25.82
N TYR A 913 24.44 -25.34 -26.83
CA TYR A 913 23.41 -26.37 -26.64
C TYR A 913 23.83 -27.43 -25.62
N SER A 914 25.10 -27.84 -25.62
CA SER A 914 25.61 -28.81 -24.64
C SER A 914 25.61 -28.22 -23.23
N LYS A 915 25.99 -26.95 -23.07
CA LYS A 915 25.91 -26.27 -21.78
C LYS A 915 24.47 -26.14 -21.27
N ALA A 916 23.51 -25.84 -22.15
CA ALA A 916 22.09 -25.82 -21.81
C ALA A 916 21.58 -27.17 -21.29
N ILE A 917 22.04 -28.27 -21.90
CA ILE A 917 21.74 -29.65 -21.49
C ILE A 917 22.40 -30.00 -20.16
N ASP A 918 23.65 -29.58 -19.93
CA ASP A 918 24.35 -29.78 -18.66
C ASP A 918 23.63 -29.07 -17.50
N ILE A 919 23.08 -27.88 -17.77
CA ILE A 919 22.30 -27.10 -16.81
C ILE A 919 20.92 -27.74 -16.57
N ASN A 920 20.21 -28.10 -17.64
CA ASN A 920 18.90 -28.73 -17.58
C ASN A 920 18.85 -30.00 -18.46
N PRO A 921 19.12 -31.18 -17.88
CA PRO A 921 19.13 -32.45 -18.61
C PRO A 921 17.78 -32.86 -19.21
N ASN A 922 16.68 -32.22 -18.78
CA ASN A 922 15.32 -32.45 -19.27
C ASN A 922 14.86 -31.36 -20.25
N TYR A 923 15.77 -30.56 -20.82
CA TYR A 923 15.40 -29.53 -21.79
C TYR A 923 15.31 -30.10 -23.22
N ALA A 924 14.16 -30.67 -23.58
CA ALA A 924 13.96 -31.36 -24.86
C ALA A 924 14.40 -30.53 -26.09
N GLU A 925 14.07 -29.24 -26.13
CA GLU A 925 14.40 -28.36 -27.26
C GLU A 925 15.92 -28.27 -27.50
N ALA A 926 16.73 -28.24 -26.44
CA ALA A 926 18.19 -28.18 -26.57
C ALA A 926 18.72 -29.44 -27.29
N TYR A 927 18.20 -30.63 -26.96
CA TYR A 927 18.53 -31.86 -27.67
C TYR A 927 18.05 -31.84 -29.12
N VAL A 928 16.83 -31.35 -29.39
CA VAL A 928 16.31 -31.25 -30.77
C VAL A 928 17.19 -30.32 -31.61
N ASN A 929 17.58 -29.16 -31.07
CA ASN A 929 18.41 -28.18 -31.76
C ASN A 929 19.84 -28.71 -31.99
N ARG A 930 20.44 -29.40 -31.00
CA ARG A 930 21.75 -30.04 -31.15
C ARG A 930 21.70 -31.22 -32.13
N GLY A 931 20.67 -32.06 -32.06
CA GLY A 931 20.46 -33.17 -32.99
C GLY A 931 20.26 -32.70 -34.44
N ASN A 932 19.50 -31.62 -34.64
CA ASN A 932 19.37 -30.96 -35.95
C ASN A 932 20.72 -30.48 -36.49
N LEU A 933 21.57 -29.91 -35.62
CA LEU A 933 22.90 -29.45 -36.00
C LEU A 933 23.84 -30.63 -36.32
N TYR A 934 23.83 -31.70 -35.52
CA TYR A 934 24.57 -32.92 -35.81
C TYR A 934 24.15 -33.55 -37.14
N LYS A 935 22.86 -33.56 -37.47
CA LYS A 935 22.37 -34.00 -38.78
C LYS A 935 22.98 -33.17 -39.91
N ASN A 936 23.01 -31.84 -39.79
CA ASN A 936 23.59 -30.96 -40.79
C ASN A 936 25.10 -31.18 -40.96
N LEU A 937 25.79 -31.52 -39.88
CA LEU A 937 27.21 -31.91 -39.87
C LEU A 937 27.45 -33.38 -40.24
N GLN A 938 26.41 -34.11 -40.70
CA GLN A 938 26.45 -35.53 -41.07
C GLN A 938 26.86 -36.49 -39.94
N LYS A 939 26.78 -36.06 -38.67
CA LYS A 939 27.03 -36.87 -37.47
C LYS A 939 25.75 -37.63 -37.06
N TYR A 940 25.30 -38.56 -37.90
CA TYR A 940 23.96 -39.16 -37.79
C TYR A 940 23.70 -39.94 -36.49
N GLU A 941 24.68 -40.68 -35.97
CA GLU A 941 24.50 -41.43 -34.72
C GLU A 941 24.28 -40.51 -33.50
N LEU A 942 25.00 -39.39 -33.44
CA LEU A 942 24.79 -38.38 -32.39
C LEU A 942 23.42 -37.71 -32.53
N ALA A 943 22.98 -37.42 -33.75
CA ALA A 943 21.66 -36.87 -34.01
C ALA A 943 20.53 -37.84 -33.60
N LEU A 944 20.67 -39.15 -33.88
CA LEU A 944 19.73 -40.19 -33.45
C LEU A 944 19.65 -40.27 -31.91
N SER A 945 20.80 -40.20 -31.23
CA SER A 945 20.86 -40.19 -29.77
C SER A 945 20.11 -38.99 -29.18
N ASP A 946 20.39 -37.79 -29.68
CA ASP A 946 19.74 -36.56 -29.20
C ASP A 946 18.22 -36.56 -29.49
N TYR A 947 17.79 -36.99 -30.68
CA TYR A 947 16.35 -37.11 -30.98
C TYR A 947 15.65 -38.14 -30.10
N SER A 948 16.30 -39.27 -29.80
CA SER A 948 15.73 -40.28 -28.91
C SER A 948 15.59 -39.74 -27.49
N LYS A 949 16.61 -39.03 -26.99
CA LYS A 949 16.52 -38.38 -25.68
C LYS A 949 15.46 -37.29 -25.62
N ALA A 950 15.30 -36.50 -26.68
CA ALA A 950 14.23 -35.51 -26.79
C ALA A 950 12.83 -36.16 -26.77
N ILE A 951 12.66 -37.32 -27.42
CA ILE A 951 11.41 -38.09 -27.38
C ILE A 951 11.13 -38.68 -26.00
N ASP A 952 12.16 -39.19 -25.30
CA ASP A 952 12.01 -39.68 -23.93
C ASP A 952 11.52 -38.58 -22.98
N ILE A 953 11.95 -37.34 -23.21
CA ILE A 953 11.55 -36.17 -22.42
C ILE A 953 10.17 -35.66 -22.85
N ASN A 954 9.93 -35.52 -24.15
CA ASN A 954 8.66 -35.05 -24.72
C ASN A 954 8.15 -36.02 -25.80
N PRO A 955 7.34 -37.02 -25.43
CA PRO A 955 6.89 -38.07 -26.35
C PRO A 955 5.83 -37.60 -27.35
N ASN A 956 5.35 -36.35 -27.24
CA ASN A 956 4.30 -35.78 -28.09
C ASN A 956 4.85 -34.76 -29.11
N ASP A 957 6.16 -34.74 -29.39
CA ASP A 957 6.72 -33.88 -30.44
C ASP A 957 6.81 -34.60 -31.79
N ALA A 958 5.79 -34.42 -32.63
CA ALA A 958 5.71 -35.01 -33.97
C ALA A 958 6.91 -34.68 -34.87
N LYS A 959 7.52 -33.49 -34.70
CA LYS A 959 8.64 -33.04 -35.54
C LYS A 959 9.90 -33.85 -35.27
N VAL A 960 10.11 -34.27 -34.01
CA VAL A 960 11.28 -35.06 -33.61
C VAL A 960 11.18 -36.48 -34.16
N TYR A 961 10.01 -37.13 -34.06
CA TYR A 961 9.77 -38.43 -34.72
C TYR A 961 9.97 -38.33 -36.23
N TYR A 962 9.41 -37.31 -36.89
CA TYR A 962 9.64 -37.09 -38.32
C TYR A 962 11.13 -36.94 -38.67
N ASN A 963 11.88 -36.15 -37.89
CA ASN A 963 13.31 -35.94 -38.11
C ASN A 963 14.13 -37.22 -37.91
N ARG A 964 13.81 -38.02 -36.88
CA ARG A 964 14.47 -39.30 -36.61
C ARG A 964 14.10 -40.34 -37.67
N GLY A 965 12.84 -40.38 -38.11
CA GLY A 965 12.37 -41.20 -39.22
C GLY A 965 13.10 -40.90 -40.53
N ASN A 966 13.38 -39.63 -40.84
CA ASN A 966 14.20 -39.25 -42.00
C ASN A 966 15.63 -39.80 -41.90
N LEU A 967 16.23 -39.80 -40.72
CA LEU A 967 17.56 -40.39 -40.51
C LEU A 967 17.54 -41.90 -40.69
N TYR A 968 16.55 -42.60 -40.13
CA TYR A 968 16.39 -44.04 -40.33
C TYR A 968 16.15 -44.41 -41.79
N TYR A 969 15.36 -43.62 -42.51
CA TYR A 969 15.13 -43.79 -43.94
C TYR A 969 16.44 -43.68 -44.73
N ASN A 970 17.27 -42.68 -44.45
CA ASN A 970 18.58 -42.51 -45.10
C ASN A 970 19.56 -43.64 -44.78
N GLN A 971 19.47 -44.23 -43.58
CA GLN A 971 20.23 -45.41 -43.19
C GLN A 971 19.62 -46.74 -43.70
N GLN A 972 18.56 -46.69 -44.52
CA GLN A 972 17.81 -47.86 -45.02
C GLN A 972 17.17 -48.72 -43.91
N LYS A 973 17.02 -48.19 -42.69
CA LYS A 973 16.32 -48.83 -41.56
C LYS A 973 14.81 -48.58 -41.69
N TYR A 974 14.21 -49.17 -42.71
CA TYR A 974 12.85 -48.85 -43.16
C TYR A 974 11.76 -49.14 -42.13
N ASP A 975 11.86 -50.19 -41.33
CA ASP A 975 10.86 -50.50 -40.30
C ASP A 975 10.82 -49.42 -39.20
N LEU A 976 12.00 -48.94 -38.78
CA LEU A 976 12.11 -47.87 -37.79
C LEU A 976 11.60 -46.53 -38.35
N ALA A 977 11.94 -46.23 -39.61
CA ALA A 977 11.43 -45.04 -40.28
C ALA A 977 9.89 -45.05 -40.42
N LEU A 978 9.32 -46.21 -40.76
CA LEU A 978 7.87 -46.39 -40.86
C LEU A 978 7.17 -46.16 -39.52
N SER A 979 7.74 -46.71 -38.44
CA SER A 979 7.24 -46.52 -37.07
C SER A 979 7.24 -45.04 -36.69
N ASP A 980 8.37 -44.35 -36.89
CA ASP A 980 8.53 -42.94 -36.53
C ASP A 980 7.62 -42.02 -37.36
N TYR A 981 7.52 -42.22 -38.68
CA TYR A 981 6.58 -41.44 -39.50
C TYR A 981 5.13 -41.66 -39.08
N SER A 982 4.77 -42.90 -38.76
CA SER A 982 3.40 -43.22 -38.31
C SER A 982 3.10 -42.57 -36.96
N LYS A 983 4.06 -42.55 -36.03
CA LYS A 983 3.91 -41.87 -34.74
C LYS A 983 3.83 -40.35 -34.90
N ALA A 984 4.62 -39.75 -35.80
CA ALA A 984 4.53 -38.33 -36.12
C ALA A 984 3.14 -37.94 -36.66
N ILE A 985 2.53 -38.81 -37.47
CA ILE A 985 1.18 -38.62 -38.01
C ILE A 985 0.09 -38.83 -36.94
N GLU A 986 0.28 -39.81 -36.05
CA GLU A 986 -0.62 -40.04 -34.92
C GLU A 986 -0.68 -38.81 -34.01
N ILE A 987 0.48 -38.22 -33.71
CA ILE A 987 0.61 -37.01 -32.89
C ILE A 987 0.08 -35.76 -33.63
N ASN A 988 0.43 -35.60 -34.91
CA ASN A 988 -0.05 -34.49 -35.74
C ASN A 988 -0.67 -35.01 -37.05
N PRO A 989 -2.00 -35.21 -37.08
CA PRO A 989 -2.73 -35.69 -38.26
C PRO A 989 -2.67 -34.76 -39.47
N ASN A 990 -2.24 -33.50 -39.30
CA ASN A 990 -2.08 -32.50 -40.36
C ASN A 990 -0.63 -32.33 -40.80
N TYR A 991 0.24 -33.31 -40.56
CA TYR A 991 1.66 -33.22 -40.93
C TYR A 991 1.93 -33.72 -42.37
N ALA A 992 1.63 -32.90 -43.37
CA ALA A 992 1.75 -33.26 -44.80
C ALA A 992 3.09 -33.90 -45.19
N LYS A 993 4.22 -33.38 -44.69
CA LYS A 993 5.56 -33.92 -44.98
C LYS A 993 5.76 -35.34 -44.45
N ALA A 994 5.17 -35.68 -43.31
CA ALA A 994 5.27 -37.02 -42.74
C ALA A 994 4.49 -38.04 -43.60
N TYR A 995 3.28 -37.69 -44.05
CA TYR A 995 2.53 -38.51 -45.02
C TYR A 995 3.32 -38.68 -46.32
N TYR A 996 3.84 -37.60 -46.91
CA TYR A 996 4.62 -37.68 -48.13
C TYR A 996 5.85 -38.61 -48.00
N ASN A 997 6.63 -38.48 -46.92
CA ASN A 997 7.82 -39.33 -46.71
C ASN A 997 7.46 -40.78 -46.39
N ARG A 998 6.34 -41.04 -45.70
CA ARG A 998 5.83 -42.40 -45.51
C ARG A 998 5.31 -42.99 -46.83
N GLY A 999 4.67 -42.19 -47.67
CA GLY A 999 4.30 -42.56 -49.03
C GLY A 999 5.49 -42.93 -49.91
N ASN A 1000 6.58 -42.15 -49.84
CA ASN A 1000 7.84 -42.49 -50.50
C ASN A 1000 8.43 -43.81 -50.00
N LEU A 1001 8.38 -44.04 -48.69
CA LEU A 1001 8.81 -45.30 -48.08
C LEU A 1001 7.95 -46.48 -48.58
N TYR A 1002 6.62 -46.35 -48.61
CA TYR A 1002 5.73 -47.37 -49.16
C TYR A 1002 5.97 -47.63 -50.64
N LYS A 1003 6.25 -46.59 -51.43
CA LYS A 1003 6.62 -46.73 -52.84
C LYS A 1003 7.88 -47.59 -53.01
N ASN A 1004 8.92 -47.35 -52.20
CA ASN A 1004 10.15 -48.14 -52.25
C ASN A 1004 9.94 -49.59 -51.79
N LEU A 1005 9.04 -49.81 -50.82
CA LEU A 1005 8.60 -51.13 -50.38
C LEU A 1005 7.57 -51.78 -51.34
N GLN A 1006 7.32 -51.17 -52.50
CA GLN A 1006 6.36 -51.62 -53.52
C GLN A 1006 4.90 -51.74 -53.03
N LYS A 1007 4.54 -51.05 -51.94
CA LYS A 1007 3.17 -50.97 -51.40
C LYS A 1007 2.42 -49.79 -52.01
N TYR A 1008 2.15 -49.86 -53.32
CA TYR A 1008 1.70 -48.71 -54.11
C TYR A 1008 0.35 -48.11 -53.67
N GLU A 1009 -0.62 -48.92 -53.26
CA GLU A 1009 -1.93 -48.41 -52.79
C GLU A 1009 -1.80 -47.58 -51.50
N LEU A 1010 -0.94 -48.01 -50.57
CA LEU A 1010 -0.65 -47.23 -49.36
C LEU A 1010 0.10 -45.94 -49.69
N ALA A 1011 1.02 -45.98 -50.65
CA ALA A 1011 1.71 -44.78 -51.14
C ALA A 1011 0.74 -43.77 -51.78
N LEU A 1012 -0.19 -44.22 -52.63
CA LEU A 1012 -1.24 -43.39 -53.22
C LEU A 1012 -2.12 -42.73 -52.15
N SER A 1013 -2.52 -43.49 -51.13
CA SER A 1013 -3.31 -42.97 -50.01
C SER A 1013 -2.56 -41.87 -49.25
N ASP A 1014 -1.29 -42.11 -48.90
CA ASP A 1014 -0.47 -41.15 -48.16
C ASP A 1014 -0.14 -39.90 -48.99
N TYR A 1015 0.14 -40.03 -50.30
CA TYR A 1015 0.31 -38.86 -51.16
C TYR A 1015 -0.97 -38.04 -51.29
N SER A 1016 -2.13 -38.71 -51.41
CA SER A 1016 -3.41 -38.01 -51.46
C SER A 1016 -3.68 -37.25 -50.17
N LYS A 1017 -3.41 -37.86 -49.01
CA LYS A 1017 -3.57 -37.17 -47.74
C LYS A 1017 -2.60 -36.00 -47.58
N ALA A 1018 -1.35 -36.12 -48.03
CA ALA A 1018 -0.39 -35.02 -48.03
C ALA A 1018 -0.85 -33.84 -48.89
N ILE A 1019 -1.49 -34.11 -50.03
CA ILE A 1019 -2.07 -33.12 -50.94
C ILE A 1019 -3.32 -32.47 -50.32
N ASP A 1020 -4.21 -33.24 -49.69
CA ASP A 1020 -5.39 -32.71 -49.02
C ASP A 1020 -5.02 -31.72 -47.92
N ILE A 1021 -3.94 -32.02 -47.18
CA ILE A 1021 -3.41 -31.15 -46.12
C ILE A 1021 -2.68 -29.94 -46.71
N ASN A 1022 -1.86 -30.14 -47.76
CA ASN A 1022 -1.13 -29.07 -48.44
C ASN A 1022 -1.38 -29.13 -49.96
N PRO A 1023 -2.39 -28.40 -50.48
CA PRO A 1023 -2.70 -28.39 -51.90
C PRO A 1023 -1.62 -27.80 -52.81
N LYS A 1024 -0.56 -27.20 -52.25
CA LYS A 1024 0.60 -26.65 -52.97
C LYS A 1024 1.83 -27.57 -52.89
N PHE A 1025 1.66 -28.86 -52.58
CA PHE A 1025 2.78 -29.81 -52.46
C PHE A 1025 3.12 -30.48 -53.80
N ALA A 1026 3.88 -29.78 -54.66
CA ALA A 1026 4.20 -30.21 -56.02
C ALA A 1026 4.78 -31.64 -56.11
N GLU A 1027 5.71 -31.99 -55.22
CA GLU A 1027 6.40 -33.28 -55.23
C GLU A 1027 5.46 -34.44 -54.91
N ALA A 1028 4.41 -34.20 -54.11
CA ALA A 1028 3.39 -35.21 -53.82
C ALA A 1028 2.51 -35.47 -55.05
N TYR A 1029 2.10 -34.43 -55.77
CA TYR A 1029 1.40 -34.57 -57.06
C TYR A 1029 2.25 -35.31 -58.08
N TYR A 1030 3.52 -34.91 -58.25
CA TYR A 1030 4.43 -35.57 -59.18
C TYR A 1030 4.60 -37.07 -58.90
N ASN A 1031 4.85 -37.45 -57.64
CA ASN A 1031 5.03 -38.85 -57.26
C ASN A 1031 3.74 -39.68 -57.36
N ARG A 1032 2.57 -39.07 -57.08
CA ARG A 1032 1.28 -39.73 -57.26
C ARG A 1032 0.95 -39.90 -58.75
N GLY A 1033 1.24 -38.90 -59.57
CA GLY A 1033 1.12 -38.95 -61.02
C GLY A 1033 1.97 -40.05 -61.65
N LEU A 1034 3.21 -40.25 -61.18
CA LEU A 1034 4.05 -41.38 -61.58
C LEU A 1034 3.41 -42.74 -61.28
N LEU A 1035 2.80 -42.90 -60.10
CA LEU A 1035 2.11 -44.15 -59.75
C LEU A 1035 0.86 -44.37 -60.62
N TYR A 1036 0.07 -43.33 -60.89
CA TYR A 1036 -1.06 -43.42 -61.80
C TYR A 1036 -0.65 -43.73 -63.23
N TYR A 1037 0.45 -43.14 -63.70
CA TYR A 1037 1.02 -43.43 -65.02
C TYR A 1037 1.40 -44.91 -65.15
N ASN A 1038 2.09 -45.47 -64.15
CA ASN A 1038 2.45 -46.89 -64.12
C ASN A 1038 1.23 -47.82 -64.03
N GLN A 1039 0.14 -47.38 -63.40
CA GLN A 1039 -1.14 -48.09 -63.36
C GLN A 1039 -2.02 -47.86 -64.62
N GLN A 1040 -1.50 -47.17 -65.64
CA GLN A 1040 -2.22 -46.78 -66.87
C GLN A 1040 -3.48 -45.93 -66.63
N LYS A 1041 -3.58 -45.27 -65.47
CA LYS A 1041 -4.65 -44.32 -65.12
C LYS A 1041 -4.30 -42.93 -65.67
N TYR A 1042 -4.27 -42.84 -67.00
CA TYR A 1042 -3.73 -41.70 -67.74
C TYR A 1042 -4.39 -40.36 -67.43
N ASP A 1043 -5.71 -40.31 -67.25
CA ASP A 1043 -6.40 -39.04 -66.92
C ASP A 1043 -5.97 -38.47 -65.55
N LEU A 1044 -5.81 -39.35 -64.56
CA LEU A 1044 -5.37 -38.96 -63.22
C LEU A 1044 -3.89 -38.55 -63.22
N ALA A 1045 -3.04 -39.29 -63.95
CA ALA A 1045 -1.63 -38.95 -64.13
C ALA A 1045 -1.46 -37.58 -64.81
N LEU A 1046 -2.26 -37.30 -65.85
CA LEU A 1046 -2.22 -36.02 -66.57
C LEU A 1046 -2.61 -34.85 -65.66
N SER A 1047 -3.66 -35.04 -64.86
CA SER A 1047 -4.11 -34.04 -63.87
C SER A 1047 -3.00 -33.75 -62.85
N ASP A 1048 -2.41 -34.79 -62.28
CA ASP A 1048 -1.38 -34.66 -61.25
C ASP A 1048 -0.07 -34.04 -61.80
N PHE A 1049 0.42 -34.46 -62.97
CA PHE A 1049 1.60 -33.83 -63.58
C PHE A 1049 1.34 -32.37 -63.96
N SER A 1050 0.17 -32.05 -64.49
CA SER A 1050 -0.18 -30.66 -64.80
C SER A 1050 -0.24 -29.82 -63.54
N LYS A 1051 -0.82 -30.36 -62.45
CA LYS A 1051 -0.87 -29.64 -61.18
C LYS A 1051 0.50 -29.46 -60.54
N ALA A 1052 1.38 -30.45 -60.64
CA ALA A 1052 2.77 -30.34 -60.18
C ALA A 1052 3.51 -29.22 -60.94
N ILE A 1053 3.31 -29.12 -62.26
CA ILE A 1053 3.87 -28.06 -63.11
C ILE A 1053 3.29 -26.69 -62.78
N ASP A 1054 1.96 -26.59 -62.57
CA ASP A 1054 1.32 -25.33 -62.17
C ASP A 1054 1.88 -24.77 -60.86
N ILE A 1055 2.22 -25.66 -59.92
CA ILE A 1055 2.80 -25.30 -58.63
C ILE A 1055 4.31 -25.01 -58.76
N ASN A 1056 5.04 -25.85 -59.51
CA ASN A 1056 6.47 -25.69 -59.78
C ASN A 1056 6.75 -25.70 -61.30
N PRO A 1057 6.71 -24.52 -61.96
CA PRO A 1057 6.92 -24.41 -63.41
C PRO A 1057 8.32 -24.76 -63.91
N ASN A 1058 9.28 -25.01 -63.01
CA ASN A 1058 10.67 -25.33 -63.33
C ASN A 1058 11.00 -26.82 -63.07
N ASP A 1059 10.00 -27.70 -62.97
CA ASP A 1059 10.22 -29.13 -62.81
C ASP A 1059 10.38 -29.84 -64.17
N ALA A 1060 11.62 -29.94 -64.66
CA ALA A 1060 11.93 -30.63 -65.92
C ALA A 1060 11.44 -32.09 -65.93
N GLY A 1061 11.46 -32.78 -64.78
CA GLY A 1061 11.00 -34.16 -64.65
C GLY A 1061 9.50 -34.28 -64.89
N ALA A 1062 8.71 -33.38 -64.32
CA ALA A 1062 7.26 -33.33 -64.51
C ALA A 1062 6.88 -33.08 -65.98
N TYR A 1063 7.56 -32.14 -66.66
CA TYR A 1063 7.35 -31.91 -68.10
C TYR A 1063 7.71 -33.15 -68.92
N ASN A 1064 8.87 -33.77 -68.69
CA ASN A 1064 9.24 -34.98 -69.44
C ASN A 1064 8.23 -36.13 -69.25
N ASN A 1065 7.75 -36.36 -68.02
CA ASN A 1065 6.81 -37.45 -67.77
C ASN A 1065 5.40 -37.15 -68.28
N ARG A 1066 4.97 -35.88 -68.30
CA ARG A 1066 3.75 -35.48 -69.00
C ARG A 1066 3.90 -35.60 -70.53
N GLY A 1067 5.09 -35.30 -71.05
CA GLY A 1067 5.46 -35.56 -72.45
C GLY A 1067 5.37 -37.05 -72.82
N ASN A 1068 5.89 -37.94 -71.96
CA ASN A 1068 5.76 -39.40 -72.13
C ASN A 1068 4.29 -39.81 -72.18
N LEU A 1069 3.48 -39.30 -71.24
CA LEU A 1069 2.06 -39.54 -71.20
C LEU A 1069 1.34 -39.05 -72.46
N TYR A 1070 1.67 -37.86 -72.97
CA TYR A 1070 1.12 -37.37 -74.23
C TYR A 1070 1.55 -38.20 -75.42
N SER A 1071 2.79 -38.72 -75.43
CA SER A 1071 3.28 -39.64 -76.45
C SER A 1071 2.46 -40.94 -76.48
N ASP A 1072 2.20 -41.54 -75.31
CA ASP A 1072 1.37 -42.75 -75.20
C ASP A 1072 -0.08 -42.52 -75.62
N LEU A 1073 -0.62 -41.32 -75.36
CA LEU A 1073 -1.93 -40.88 -75.82
C LEU A 1073 -1.94 -40.42 -77.29
N GLN A 1074 -0.83 -40.56 -78.02
CA GLN A 1074 -0.65 -40.16 -79.42
C GLN A 1074 -0.83 -38.66 -79.69
N LYS A 1075 -0.71 -37.82 -78.65
CA LYS A 1075 -0.77 -36.34 -78.73
C LYS A 1075 0.63 -35.77 -78.96
N TYR A 1076 1.22 -36.10 -80.12
CA TYR A 1076 2.65 -35.88 -80.37
C TYR A 1076 3.11 -34.42 -80.32
N GLU A 1077 2.30 -33.46 -80.75
CA GLU A 1077 2.67 -32.03 -80.69
C GLU A 1077 2.80 -31.52 -79.24
N LEU A 1078 1.91 -31.97 -78.36
CA LEU A 1078 1.99 -31.63 -76.93
C LEU A 1078 3.19 -32.31 -76.27
N ALA A 1079 3.48 -33.56 -76.64
CA ALA A 1079 4.65 -34.27 -76.16
C ALA A 1079 5.97 -33.59 -76.58
N LEU A 1080 6.09 -33.17 -77.84
CA LEU A 1080 7.25 -32.41 -78.34
C LEU A 1080 7.43 -31.08 -77.59
N SER A 1081 6.33 -30.38 -77.31
CA SER A 1081 6.36 -29.13 -76.54
C SER A 1081 6.86 -29.35 -75.12
N ASP A 1082 6.33 -30.37 -74.43
CA ASP A 1082 6.72 -30.71 -73.06
C ASP A 1082 8.18 -31.19 -72.97
N TYR A 1083 8.65 -32.03 -73.91
CA TYR A 1083 10.07 -32.43 -73.95
C TYR A 1083 11.00 -31.24 -74.21
N SER A 1084 10.62 -30.34 -75.12
CA SER A 1084 11.40 -29.13 -75.39
C SER A 1084 11.44 -28.22 -74.17
N LYS A 1085 10.32 -28.08 -73.45
CA LYS A 1085 10.28 -27.32 -72.21
C LYS A 1085 11.13 -27.95 -71.11
N ALA A 1086 11.14 -29.28 -70.98
CA ALA A 1086 11.99 -29.99 -70.04
C ALA A 1086 13.49 -29.75 -70.33
N ILE A 1087 13.86 -29.70 -71.61
CA ILE A 1087 15.22 -29.38 -72.07
C ILE A 1087 15.58 -27.91 -71.81
N ASP A 1088 14.66 -26.98 -72.06
CA ASP A 1088 14.87 -25.55 -71.79
C ASP A 1088 15.13 -25.31 -70.29
N ILE A 1089 14.41 -26.03 -69.42
CA ILE A 1089 14.59 -25.97 -67.96
C ILE A 1089 15.91 -26.64 -67.54
N ASN A 1090 16.22 -27.82 -68.10
CA ASN A 1090 17.45 -28.55 -67.82
C ASN A 1090 18.11 -29.05 -69.13
N PRO A 1091 19.08 -28.29 -69.67
CA PRO A 1091 19.80 -28.66 -70.90
C PRO A 1091 20.64 -29.94 -70.80
N ASN A 1092 20.85 -30.48 -69.60
CA ASN A 1092 21.55 -31.74 -69.37
C ASN A 1092 20.58 -32.89 -69.05
N TYR A 1093 19.32 -32.82 -69.49
CA TYR A 1093 18.33 -33.87 -69.23
C TYR A 1093 18.26 -34.89 -70.36
N ALA A 1094 19.14 -35.89 -70.32
CA ALA A 1094 19.31 -36.90 -71.38
C ALA A 1094 18.00 -37.57 -71.83
N ASN A 1095 17.14 -37.96 -70.89
CA ASN A 1095 15.88 -38.64 -71.19
C ASN A 1095 14.94 -37.78 -72.05
N ALA A 1096 14.89 -36.47 -71.83
CA ALA A 1096 14.04 -35.59 -72.62
C ALA A 1096 14.52 -35.46 -74.07
N TYR A 1097 15.84 -35.43 -74.29
CA TYR A 1097 16.42 -35.50 -75.63
C TYR A 1097 16.14 -36.85 -76.29
N TYR A 1098 16.35 -37.97 -75.58
CA TYR A 1098 16.07 -39.30 -76.10
C TYR A 1098 14.59 -39.45 -76.52
N ASN A 1099 13.67 -39.05 -75.64
CA ASN A 1099 12.23 -39.14 -75.89
C ASN A 1099 11.77 -38.25 -77.05
N ARG A 1100 12.31 -37.03 -77.16
CA ARG A 1100 12.02 -36.13 -78.29
C ARG A 1100 12.60 -36.66 -79.60
N GLY A 1101 13.80 -37.25 -79.55
CA GLY A 1101 14.43 -37.94 -80.68
C GLY A 1101 13.59 -39.11 -81.21
N LEU A 1102 13.01 -39.92 -80.32
CA LEU A 1102 12.08 -41.00 -80.69
C LEU A 1102 10.84 -40.46 -81.43
N LEU A 1103 10.27 -39.34 -80.99
CA LEU A 1103 9.15 -38.72 -81.69
C LEU A 1103 9.54 -38.16 -83.06
N TYR A 1104 10.69 -37.49 -83.17
CA TYR A 1104 11.18 -37.02 -84.46
C TYR A 1104 11.47 -38.17 -85.43
N TYR A 1105 11.98 -39.29 -84.93
CA TYR A 1105 12.16 -40.52 -85.71
C TYR A 1105 10.82 -41.02 -86.28
N ASN A 1106 9.78 -41.12 -85.45
CA ASN A 1106 8.44 -41.55 -85.88
C ASN A 1106 7.81 -40.58 -86.89
N GLN A 1107 8.14 -39.29 -86.82
CA GLN A 1107 7.71 -38.27 -87.77
C GLN A 1107 8.59 -38.18 -89.04
N GLN A 1108 9.56 -39.09 -89.20
CA GLN A 1108 10.54 -39.11 -90.30
C GLN A 1108 11.42 -37.85 -90.39
N LYS A 1109 11.55 -37.09 -89.30
CA LYS A 1109 12.45 -35.92 -89.17
C LYS A 1109 13.84 -36.38 -88.72
N TYR A 1110 14.50 -37.15 -89.57
CA TYR A 1110 15.71 -37.91 -89.21
C TYR A 1110 16.89 -37.05 -88.73
N ASP A 1111 17.10 -35.85 -89.30
CA ASP A 1111 18.20 -34.97 -88.89
C ASP A 1111 18.03 -34.45 -87.44
N LEU A 1112 16.79 -34.11 -87.06
CA LEU A 1112 16.48 -33.67 -85.70
C LEU A 1112 16.56 -34.83 -84.71
N ALA A 1113 16.08 -36.02 -85.10
CA ALA A 1113 16.21 -37.23 -84.30
C ALA A 1113 17.68 -37.60 -84.06
N LEU A 1114 18.52 -37.49 -85.09
CA LEU A 1114 19.96 -37.79 -85.00
C LEU A 1114 20.67 -36.83 -84.04
N SER A 1115 20.33 -35.55 -84.11
CA SER A 1115 20.85 -34.51 -83.21
C SER A 1115 20.47 -34.81 -81.75
N ASP A 1116 19.20 -35.09 -81.50
CA ASP A 1116 18.68 -35.35 -80.15
C ASP A 1116 19.25 -36.66 -79.57
N PHE A 1117 19.35 -37.75 -80.33
CA PHE A 1117 20.00 -38.97 -79.83
C PHE A 1117 21.50 -38.77 -79.56
N SER A 1118 22.20 -38.02 -80.41
CA SER A 1118 23.61 -37.71 -80.18
C SER A 1118 23.78 -36.89 -78.91
N LYS A 1119 22.92 -35.89 -78.68
CA LYS A 1119 22.95 -35.09 -77.46
C LYS A 1119 22.59 -35.90 -76.22
N ALA A 1120 21.63 -36.82 -76.30
CA ALA A 1120 21.31 -37.74 -75.21
C ALA A 1120 22.50 -38.61 -74.81
N ILE A 1121 23.25 -39.12 -75.80
CA ILE A 1121 24.49 -39.90 -75.60
C ILE A 1121 25.61 -39.04 -75.01
N ASP A 1122 25.80 -37.82 -75.51
CA ASP A 1122 26.82 -36.90 -74.97
C ASP A 1122 26.59 -36.61 -73.48
N ILE A 1123 25.32 -36.50 -73.08
CA ILE A 1123 24.92 -36.27 -71.68
C ILE A 1123 25.01 -37.57 -70.87
N ASN A 1124 24.53 -38.69 -71.41
CA ASN A 1124 24.55 -40.01 -70.77
C ASN A 1124 25.19 -41.06 -71.69
N PRO A 1125 26.53 -41.22 -71.66
CA PRO A 1125 27.24 -42.16 -72.52
C PRO A 1125 26.94 -43.64 -72.25
N ASN A 1126 26.20 -43.95 -71.19
CA ASN A 1126 25.84 -45.31 -70.79
C ASN A 1126 24.41 -45.71 -71.23
N ASP A 1127 23.70 -44.85 -71.98
CA ASP A 1127 22.36 -45.17 -72.50
C ASP A 1127 22.44 -46.06 -73.75
N ALA A 1128 22.41 -47.38 -73.53
CA ALA A 1128 22.41 -48.38 -74.59
C ALA A 1128 21.26 -48.18 -75.61
N GLY A 1129 20.09 -47.72 -75.14
CA GLY A 1129 18.93 -47.48 -75.99
C GLY A 1129 19.14 -46.33 -76.96
N ALA A 1130 19.81 -45.26 -76.52
CA ALA A 1130 20.16 -44.13 -77.37
C ALA A 1130 21.12 -44.52 -78.50
N TYR A 1131 22.13 -45.37 -78.23
CA TYR A 1131 23.01 -45.91 -79.28
C TYR A 1131 22.25 -46.78 -80.28
N VAL A 1132 21.35 -47.66 -79.81
CA VAL A 1132 20.50 -48.45 -80.73
C VAL A 1132 19.65 -47.53 -81.61
N SER A 1133 18.95 -46.56 -81.03
CA SER A 1133 18.10 -45.64 -81.79
C SER A 1133 18.90 -44.82 -82.80
N ARG A 1134 20.12 -44.39 -82.45
CA ARG A 1134 21.02 -43.68 -83.37
C ARG A 1134 21.57 -44.57 -84.48
N SER A 1135 21.88 -45.83 -84.19
CA SER A 1135 22.34 -46.80 -85.20
C SER A 1135 21.27 -47.07 -86.27
N ILE A 1136 19.99 -47.10 -85.88
CA ILE A 1136 18.86 -47.25 -86.82
C ILE A 1136 18.82 -46.05 -87.77
N LEU A 1137 19.06 -44.84 -87.28
CA LEU A 1137 19.16 -43.65 -88.14
C LEU A 1137 20.36 -43.72 -89.09
N TYR A 1138 21.53 -44.15 -88.61
CA TYR A 1138 22.69 -44.33 -89.49
C TYR A 1138 22.44 -45.39 -90.59
N ALA A 1139 21.65 -46.42 -90.32
CA ALA A 1139 21.27 -47.40 -91.33
C ALA A 1139 20.37 -46.78 -92.41
N ILE A 1140 19.38 -45.97 -92.01
CA ILE A 1140 18.49 -45.24 -92.94
C ILE A 1140 19.28 -44.23 -93.79
N LEU A 1141 20.27 -43.58 -93.20
CA LEU A 1141 21.12 -42.57 -93.85
C LEU A 1141 22.29 -43.18 -94.67
N GLY A 1142 22.37 -44.51 -94.79
CA GLY A 1142 23.39 -45.19 -95.60
C GLY A 1142 24.81 -45.11 -95.03
N GLN A 1143 24.97 -45.08 -93.70
CA GLN A 1143 26.27 -44.96 -93.00
C GLN A 1143 26.65 -46.25 -92.24
N PRO A 1144 26.93 -47.37 -92.93
CA PRO A 1144 27.06 -48.70 -92.31
C PRO A 1144 28.18 -48.82 -91.28
N GLU A 1145 29.28 -48.08 -91.44
CA GLU A 1145 30.38 -48.07 -90.47
C GLU A 1145 29.96 -47.49 -89.12
N LYS A 1146 29.14 -46.43 -89.13
CA LYS A 1146 28.63 -45.84 -87.88
C LYS A 1146 27.55 -46.71 -87.22
N VAL A 1147 26.78 -47.47 -88.00
CA VAL A 1147 25.83 -48.46 -87.47
C VAL A 1147 26.57 -49.50 -86.63
N LYS A 1148 27.66 -50.06 -87.16
CA LYS A 1148 28.47 -51.06 -86.45
C LYS A 1148 29.03 -50.51 -85.14
N ILE A 1149 29.57 -49.29 -85.16
CA ILE A 1149 30.14 -48.64 -83.97
C ILE A 1149 29.08 -48.49 -82.86
N ASP A 1150 27.92 -47.90 -83.19
CA ASP A 1150 26.87 -47.66 -82.20
C ASP A 1150 26.27 -48.99 -81.67
N LEU A 1151 26.06 -49.99 -82.53
CA LEU A 1151 25.57 -51.30 -82.09
C LEU A 1151 26.59 -52.06 -81.24
N GLN A 1152 27.90 -51.97 -81.54
CA GLN A 1152 28.95 -52.55 -80.69
C GLN A 1152 28.93 -51.91 -79.30
N GLN A 1153 28.83 -50.59 -79.24
CA GLN A 1153 28.75 -49.87 -77.97
C GLN A 1153 27.48 -50.22 -77.20
N ALA A 1154 26.32 -50.31 -77.87
CA ALA A 1154 25.07 -50.74 -77.26
C ALA A 1154 25.17 -52.17 -76.69
N ALA A 1155 25.82 -53.09 -77.39
CA ALA A 1155 26.04 -54.45 -76.91
C ALA A 1155 26.89 -54.47 -75.63
N ILE A 1156 27.99 -53.72 -75.59
CA ILE A 1156 28.82 -53.58 -74.38
C ILE A 1156 27.98 -53.08 -73.20
N LEU A 1157 27.18 -52.05 -73.43
CA LEU A 1157 26.34 -51.46 -72.39
C LEU A 1157 25.23 -52.41 -71.93
N PHE A 1158 24.54 -53.12 -72.84
CA PHE A 1158 23.53 -54.11 -72.45
C PHE A 1158 24.12 -55.27 -71.64
N LEU A 1159 25.35 -55.71 -71.95
CA LEU A 1159 26.06 -56.72 -71.16
C LEU A 1159 26.37 -56.20 -69.76
N GLN A 1160 26.87 -54.96 -69.64
CA GLN A 1160 27.11 -54.30 -68.34
C GLN A 1160 25.82 -54.10 -67.54
N GLN A 1161 24.69 -53.88 -68.23
CA GLN A 1161 23.37 -53.74 -67.63
C GLN A 1161 22.66 -55.08 -67.38
N ASN A 1162 23.31 -56.22 -67.67
CA ASN A 1162 22.75 -57.57 -67.53
C ASN A 1162 21.48 -57.81 -68.36
N ASN A 1163 21.26 -57.04 -69.43
CA ASN A 1163 20.12 -57.19 -70.34
C ASN A 1163 20.46 -58.14 -71.49
N MET A 1164 20.56 -59.43 -71.16
CA MET A 1164 21.00 -60.47 -72.10
C MET A 1164 20.11 -60.58 -73.34
N ALA A 1165 18.79 -60.39 -73.20
CA ALA A 1165 17.86 -60.45 -74.32
C ALA A 1165 18.10 -59.32 -75.35
N ALA A 1166 18.41 -58.10 -74.89
CA ALA A 1166 18.75 -57.00 -75.78
C ALA A 1166 20.15 -57.16 -76.38
N TYR A 1167 21.12 -57.63 -75.58
CA TYR A 1167 22.46 -57.96 -76.04
C TYR A 1167 22.44 -58.98 -77.19
N GLU A 1168 21.73 -60.10 -77.03
CA GLU A 1168 21.62 -61.14 -78.05
C GLU A 1168 21.02 -60.63 -79.36
N LYS A 1169 19.96 -59.79 -79.28
CA LYS A 1169 19.35 -59.17 -80.46
C LYS A 1169 20.32 -58.24 -81.20
N VAL A 1170 21.05 -57.41 -80.48
CA VAL A 1170 22.04 -56.51 -81.08
C VAL A 1170 23.18 -57.31 -81.72
N MET A 1171 23.65 -58.38 -81.07
CA MET A 1171 24.69 -59.26 -81.62
C MET A 1171 24.24 -59.99 -82.90
N GLN A 1172 22.99 -60.44 -82.97
CA GLN A 1172 22.42 -61.01 -84.19
C GLN A 1172 22.42 -60.01 -85.35
N ILE A 1173 22.05 -58.75 -85.10
CA ILE A 1173 22.07 -57.69 -86.11
C ILE A 1173 23.52 -57.38 -86.54
N LEU A 1174 24.46 -57.31 -85.61
CA LEU A 1174 25.89 -57.12 -85.91
C LEU A 1174 26.44 -58.24 -86.78
N GLN A 1175 26.04 -59.50 -86.54
CA GLN A 1175 26.45 -60.66 -87.33
C GLN A 1175 25.88 -60.62 -88.76
N GLN A 1176 24.69 -60.04 -88.96
CA GLN A 1176 24.10 -59.82 -90.29
C GLN A 1176 24.74 -58.65 -91.05
N LEU A 1177 25.30 -57.66 -90.34
CA LEU A 1177 25.98 -56.49 -90.91
C LEU A 1177 27.46 -56.73 -91.25
N GLY A 1178 28.02 -57.92 -90.94
CA GLY A 1178 29.37 -58.29 -91.32
C GLY A 1178 29.74 -59.73 -90.96
N GLY A 1179 29.84 -60.58 -91.99
CA GLY A 1179 31.09 -61.31 -92.22
C GLY A 1179 32.13 -60.38 -92.83
#